data_AF-L1LEM8-F1
#
_entry.id   AF-L1LEM8-F1
#
_cell.length_a   1.000
_cell.length_b   1.000
_cell.length_c   1.000
_cell.angle_alpha   90.00
_cell.angle_beta   90.00
_cell.angle_gamma   90.00
#
_symmetry.space_group_name_H-M   'P 1'
#
loop_
_entity.id
_entity.type
_entity.pdbx_description
1 polymer ?
#
loop_
_entity_poly.entity_id
_entity_poly.type
_entity_poly.pdbx_seq_one_letter_code
_entity_poly.pdbx_strand_id
1 'polypeptide(L)'
;MADETLDLHPNKWDYNKKLKAVDTSNWNSTPYIENEYAIQPEKKPFKLAKILYNEESIEGITLNSITVTSVSVFYDPQKTKLLAFCLCSGKKYNYYANQNTTKEVTKTTFTTFSLNYKPDVTITRNFLENIYENKGLNIVSLASNCNEIARKLFRDTDIIFDLDKHLGGDGDFKKYKSDTHGETIIVYNPKPLGTRFVVVRYLTSMFTILGIKLKNKNITINGGFPAETFTEFSVCYKKEDKKYSDPLLMVLKIQSSHHTIGHIAGIYLLSKNTKSTIWDSTKVAGFEIYEKDFEEVLDNIVRYSRLQTSGLTHDLKNKLRDGTKDLILDIDKVTKQDSDTYSYNGKTVHYRRQSMEEGYFAMEHAHKFQTFTIKKVKTKDSRFTDIPSNNILVSLFKVYFNERIGEHPLLIYLLYNGKHNWLRRFYGDTKWEIVTDTTLAKGETLGSIKRLLDVSSIPKITIDLQKRGYIYKPVDNSLQFRMTMKRVQHSNYYEFKYFRAGNETFKIKNIRYGAKELKGMNLNGEWTSISAYYWGTEPLYDRLMVVQFGDRDEDCYSYGGDNEEWIQTASKFETTILELLESTNCKRKNAHIIDIASTSIYSCQGCGTGIKVHTIYFSQYHCYEHTITGEGSPSISRFKDGNLYDIGVPAFSNFRTVYVYLKKHFEKPLLINIAGYIGDGKEPPYDERWYQRGYNADGKWEKVGKKDAPKRYNEYETILKIIYGTKEGKHLNKPVEQENKLLTNQYNNSMGYNTGSDDRAIGTPGTQLRNHIVQVRENSIPSDTRVSIPALKIKNTAKHSVIAGNKTSESAVSKPTVTQNNLKDAEIKAKVTKIGEEPDASKKIEHKEVSVVEDSSQNFSKAPSEDGKTHKTPLHESSGSTSTMDRSLDPNGGDSNRHRSTGGGETNDISRNSTVRGTGGERMDIESKQNTVATNDHVSQNGSEYDLEGNKEGGTDSVSTDSGSQEHSTADEDSDQIQSNGDSHVSPNISDWFKKHAITIGSAGTLAVVVPTGITTYCCIKNRKV
;
A
#
# COMPACT_ATOMS: atom_id res chain seq x y z
N MET A 1 23.58 -13.25 -12.50
CA MET A 1 24.55 -12.70 -11.53
C MET A 1 23.79 -12.30 -10.30
N ALA A 2 24.25 -12.69 -9.11
CA ALA A 2 23.74 -12.15 -7.86
C ALA A 2 24.30 -10.75 -7.61
N ASP A 3 23.68 -10.01 -6.70
CA ASP A 3 24.21 -8.75 -6.18
C ASP A 3 25.18 -9.04 -5.03
N GLU A 4 26.45 -8.75 -5.26
CA GLU A 4 27.50 -8.92 -4.24
C GLU A 4 27.59 -7.66 -3.35
N THR A 5 27.99 -7.88 -2.10
CA THR A 5 28.34 -6.83 -1.12
C THR A 5 29.83 -6.95 -0.83
N LEU A 6 30.53 -5.82 -0.70
CA LEU A 6 31.96 -5.77 -0.45
C LEU A 6 32.27 -4.92 0.79
N ASP A 7 33.07 -5.45 1.71
CA ASP A 7 33.63 -4.71 2.85
C ASP A 7 35.06 -4.25 2.51
N LEU A 8 35.32 -2.96 2.66
CA LEU A 8 36.62 -2.32 2.38
C LEU A 8 37.49 -2.15 3.63
N HIS A 9 37.16 -2.82 4.74
CA HIS A 9 38.04 -2.86 5.90
C HIS A 9 39.23 -3.80 5.64
N PRO A 10 40.47 -3.40 5.97
CA PRO A 10 41.68 -4.16 5.63
C PRO A 10 41.65 -5.60 6.19
N ASN A 11 41.13 -5.80 7.41
CA ASN A 11 41.03 -7.12 8.04
C ASN A 11 39.90 -8.00 7.48
N LYS A 12 39.08 -7.51 6.53
CA LYS A 12 37.95 -8.24 5.92
C LYS A 12 38.26 -8.75 4.50
N TRP A 13 39.47 -8.54 4.00
CA TRP A 13 39.87 -8.83 2.62
C TRP A 13 39.60 -10.28 2.16
N ASP A 14 39.83 -11.28 3.03
CA ASP A 14 39.55 -12.71 2.76
C ASP A 14 38.08 -13.13 2.94
N TYR A 15 37.24 -12.30 3.58
CA TYR A 15 35.94 -12.76 4.12
C TYR A 15 34.88 -13.05 3.03
N ASN A 16 35.14 -12.63 1.79
CA ASN A 16 34.17 -12.65 0.70
C ASN A 16 34.36 -13.87 -0.23
N LYS A 17 33.64 -14.96 0.06
CA LYS A 17 33.81 -16.30 -0.57
C LYS A 17 33.86 -16.34 -2.11
N LYS A 18 33.33 -15.32 -2.82
CA LYS A 18 33.40 -15.20 -4.30
C LYS A 18 34.41 -14.16 -4.78
N LEU A 19 34.57 -13.06 -4.06
CA LEU A 19 35.42 -11.93 -4.42
C LEU A 19 36.75 -12.05 -3.68
N LYS A 20 37.67 -12.80 -4.27
CA LYS A 20 39.04 -12.88 -3.74
C LYS A 20 39.72 -11.55 -3.94
N ALA A 21 40.15 -10.94 -2.84
CA ALA A 21 41.18 -9.91 -2.90
C ALA A 21 42.49 -10.54 -3.40
N VAL A 22 43.14 -9.87 -4.33
CA VAL A 22 44.57 -10.05 -4.59
C VAL A 22 45.25 -8.84 -3.96
N ASP A 23 46.13 -9.09 -3.00
CA ASP A 23 47.03 -8.06 -2.51
C ASP A 23 48.03 -7.76 -3.63
N THR A 24 47.99 -6.53 -4.15
CA THR A 24 48.81 -6.09 -5.28
C THR A 24 50.06 -5.30 -4.84
N SER A 25 50.50 -5.49 -3.60
CA SER A 25 51.73 -4.90 -3.00
C SER A 25 53.04 -5.14 -3.76
N ASN A 26 53.05 -6.00 -4.79
CA ASN A 26 54.07 -5.97 -5.86
C ASN A 26 54.09 -4.64 -6.67
N TRP A 27 53.31 -3.63 -6.28
CA TRP A 27 53.56 -2.21 -6.56
C TRP A 27 54.87 -1.73 -5.90
N ASN A 28 56.00 -2.26 -6.36
CA ASN A 28 57.38 -2.01 -5.88
C ASN A 28 57.88 -0.55 -6.04
N SER A 29 56.98 0.41 -6.26
CA SER A 29 57.28 1.84 -6.44
C SER A 29 56.32 2.78 -5.69
N THR A 30 55.49 2.27 -4.78
CA THR A 30 54.62 3.11 -3.93
C THR A 30 54.66 2.64 -2.47
N PRO A 31 54.64 3.54 -1.48
CA PRO A 31 54.49 3.16 -0.08
C PRO A 31 53.04 2.75 0.26
N TYR A 32 52.08 3.10 -0.60
CA TYR A 32 50.65 2.77 -0.45
C TYR A 32 50.33 1.35 -0.89
N ILE A 33 49.24 0.80 -0.34
CA ILE A 33 48.86 -0.60 -0.53
C ILE A 33 47.54 -0.68 -1.32
N GLU A 34 47.56 -1.30 -2.50
CA GLU A 34 46.38 -1.65 -3.31
C GLU A 34 45.93 -3.09 -3.00
N ASN A 35 44.69 -3.27 -2.52
CA ASN A 35 43.98 -4.55 -2.56
C ASN A 35 43.03 -4.53 -3.78
N GLU A 36 43.15 -5.46 -4.74
CA GLU A 36 42.20 -5.57 -5.86
C GLU A 36 41.25 -6.76 -5.67
N TYR A 37 39.96 -6.48 -5.50
CA TYR A 37 38.89 -7.47 -5.33
C TYR A 37 38.24 -7.80 -6.67
N ALA A 38 38.25 -9.08 -7.07
CA ALA A 38 37.65 -9.54 -8.32
C ALA A 38 37.16 -11.00 -8.24
N ILE A 39 36.33 -11.43 -9.20
CA ILE A 39 36.04 -12.86 -9.42
C ILE A 39 37.25 -13.48 -10.14
N GLN A 40 38.14 -14.09 -9.35
CA GLN A 40 39.33 -14.79 -9.83
C GLN A 40 38.99 -16.17 -10.42
N PRO A 41 39.80 -16.70 -11.37
CA PRO A 41 41.02 -16.11 -11.93
C PRO A 41 40.78 -15.14 -13.11
N GLU A 42 39.58 -15.15 -13.71
CA GLU A 42 39.31 -14.50 -15.00
C GLU A 42 38.91 -13.01 -14.91
N LYS A 43 38.93 -12.41 -13.71
CA LYS A 43 38.38 -11.06 -13.41
C LYS A 43 36.98 -10.84 -14.01
N LYS A 44 36.12 -11.87 -13.87
CA LYS A 44 34.77 -11.89 -14.44
C LYS A 44 33.91 -10.73 -13.91
N PRO A 45 33.17 -10.00 -14.77
CA PRO A 45 32.27 -8.94 -14.33
C PRO A 45 31.23 -9.45 -13.31
N PHE A 46 31.00 -8.67 -12.27
CA PHE A 46 30.04 -8.96 -11.21
C PHE A 46 29.20 -7.72 -10.88
N LYS A 47 28.03 -7.93 -10.25
CA LYS A 47 27.20 -6.82 -9.76
C LYS A 47 27.59 -6.48 -8.33
N LEU A 48 27.95 -5.23 -8.09
CA LEU A 48 28.24 -4.68 -6.77
C LEU A 48 27.09 -3.77 -6.34
N ALA A 49 26.35 -4.17 -5.31
CA ALA A 49 25.17 -3.44 -4.82
C ALA A 49 25.42 -2.70 -3.50
N LYS A 50 26.45 -3.07 -2.73
CA LYS A 50 26.80 -2.40 -1.48
C LYS A 50 28.30 -2.37 -1.26
N ILE A 51 28.75 -1.26 -0.68
CA ILE A 51 30.07 -1.09 -0.09
C ILE A 51 29.88 -0.86 1.41
N LEU A 52 30.67 -1.58 2.21
CA LEU A 52 30.72 -1.49 3.66
C LEU A 52 32.16 -1.15 4.10
N TYR A 53 32.32 -0.75 5.35
CA TYR A 53 33.60 -0.68 6.04
C TYR A 53 33.42 -1.14 7.47
N ASN A 54 33.95 -2.32 7.80
CA ASN A 54 33.74 -3.00 9.07
C ASN A 54 32.24 -3.24 9.35
N GLU A 55 31.57 -3.90 8.40
CA GLU A 55 30.14 -4.26 8.39
C GLU A 55 29.15 -3.07 8.35
N GLU A 56 29.56 -1.84 8.70
CA GLU A 56 28.77 -0.61 8.54
C GLU A 56 28.77 -0.10 7.09
N SER A 57 27.72 0.64 6.70
CA SER A 57 27.67 1.32 5.39
C SER A 57 28.36 2.68 5.43
N ILE A 58 29.15 3.00 4.40
CA ILE A 58 29.88 4.27 4.33
C ILE A 58 28.95 5.43 3.99
N GLU A 59 28.96 6.51 4.80
CA GLU A 59 28.11 7.69 4.59
C GLU A 59 28.35 8.33 3.20
N GLY A 60 27.26 8.77 2.56
CA GLY A 60 27.27 9.39 1.23
C GLY A 60 27.50 8.45 0.05
N ILE A 61 28.00 7.23 0.27
CA ILE A 61 28.19 6.22 -0.80
C ILE A 61 26.97 5.30 -0.88
N THR A 62 26.37 5.18 -2.07
CA THR A 62 25.39 4.12 -2.38
C THR A 62 25.51 3.73 -3.84
N LEU A 63 25.34 2.44 -4.14
CA LEU A 63 25.60 1.87 -5.47
C LEU A 63 24.34 1.21 -6.07
N ASN A 64 24.04 1.56 -7.31
CA ASN A 64 22.86 1.06 -8.03
C ASN A 64 23.14 -0.29 -8.71
N SER A 65 23.57 -1.31 -7.95
CA SER A 65 23.84 -2.67 -8.46
C SER A 65 24.74 -2.65 -9.72
N ILE A 66 25.86 -1.91 -9.63
CA ILE A 66 26.71 -1.59 -10.77
C ILE A 66 27.51 -2.82 -11.24
N THR A 67 27.68 -2.98 -12.55
CA THR A 67 28.53 -4.04 -13.10
C THR A 67 29.99 -3.58 -13.10
N VAL A 68 30.83 -4.25 -12.30
CA VAL A 68 32.27 -3.99 -12.16
C VAL A 68 33.08 -5.23 -12.54
N THR A 69 34.28 -5.04 -13.09
CA THR A 69 35.28 -6.08 -13.32
C THR A 69 36.16 -6.30 -12.09
N SER A 70 36.44 -5.23 -11.34
CA SER A 70 37.17 -5.28 -10.07
C SER A 70 36.92 -4.03 -9.23
N VAL A 71 37.31 -4.08 -7.95
CA VAL A 71 37.39 -2.93 -7.05
C VAL A 71 38.82 -2.84 -6.52
N SER A 72 39.53 -1.75 -6.82
CA SER A 72 40.81 -1.45 -6.18
C SER A 72 40.58 -0.63 -4.91
N VAL A 73 41.25 -0.98 -3.81
CA VAL A 73 41.13 -0.28 -2.51
C VAL A 73 42.53 0.12 -2.06
N PHE A 74 42.72 1.42 -1.76
CA PHE A 74 44.02 2.02 -1.51
C PHE A 74 44.13 2.52 -0.07
N TYR A 75 45.10 1.97 0.67
CA TYR A 75 45.36 2.32 2.07
C TYR A 75 46.68 3.05 2.26
N ASP A 76 46.83 3.67 3.43
CA ASP A 76 48.14 4.13 3.92
C ASP A 76 49.11 2.94 4.19
N PRO A 77 50.43 3.20 4.34
CA PRO A 77 51.44 2.14 4.40
C PRO A 77 51.26 1.14 5.55
N GLN A 78 50.49 1.52 6.58
CA GLN A 78 50.21 0.70 7.76
C GLN A 78 48.88 -0.07 7.65
N LYS A 79 48.15 0.03 6.53
CA LYS A 79 46.76 -0.44 6.37
C LYS A 79 45.81 0.07 7.49
N THR A 80 46.00 1.30 7.99
CA THR A 80 45.18 1.91 9.06
C THR A 80 44.12 2.90 8.54
N LYS A 81 44.35 3.52 7.37
CA LYS A 81 43.45 4.53 6.79
C LYS A 81 43.09 4.16 5.35
N LEU A 82 41.78 4.19 5.05
CA LEU A 82 41.30 4.16 3.66
C LEU A 82 41.54 5.54 3.02
N LEU A 83 42.43 5.60 2.02
CA LEU A 83 42.73 6.82 1.27
C LEU A 83 41.74 6.99 0.11
N ALA A 84 41.55 5.93 -0.69
CA ALA A 84 40.62 5.92 -1.81
C ALA A 84 40.18 4.50 -2.16
N PHE A 85 39.14 4.36 -2.98
CA PHE A 85 38.86 3.13 -3.73
C PHE A 85 38.41 3.46 -5.16
N CYS A 86 38.48 2.49 -6.07
CA CYS A 86 38.10 2.64 -7.47
C CYS A 86 37.22 1.48 -7.93
N LEU A 87 36.07 1.80 -8.53
CA LEU A 87 35.12 0.85 -9.09
C LEU A 87 35.37 0.74 -10.60
N CYS A 88 36.06 -0.33 -10.99
CA CYS A 88 36.48 -0.59 -12.36
C CYS A 88 35.34 -1.26 -13.14
N SER A 89 34.87 -0.64 -14.22
CA SER A 89 33.77 -1.10 -15.07
C SER A 89 34.25 -1.14 -16.53
N GLY A 90 35.09 -2.13 -16.86
CA GLY A 90 35.67 -2.29 -18.19
C GLY A 90 36.65 -1.17 -18.53
N LYS A 91 36.20 -0.16 -19.29
CA LYS A 91 37.00 1.04 -19.62
C LYS A 91 36.76 2.24 -18.67
N LYS A 92 35.75 2.19 -17.79
CA LYS A 92 35.49 3.27 -16.82
C LYS A 92 36.04 2.92 -15.45
N TYR A 93 36.60 3.93 -14.77
CA TYR A 93 37.25 3.81 -13.46
C TYR A 93 36.69 4.90 -12.55
N ASN A 94 35.81 4.52 -11.62
CA ASN A 94 35.12 5.47 -10.76
C ASN A 94 35.83 5.52 -9.41
N TYR A 95 36.66 6.55 -9.22
CA TYR A 95 37.43 6.78 -8.00
C TYR A 95 36.59 7.49 -6.94
N TYR A 96 36.74 7.07 -5.69
CA TYR A 96 36.15 7.66 -4.50
C TYR A 96 37.30 8.00 -3.56
N ALA A 97 37.60 9.28 -3.38
CA ALA A 97 38.71 9.78 -2.57
C ALA A 97 38.23 10.31 -1.22
N ASN A 98 38.83 9.83 -0.13
CA ASN A 98 38.48 10.24 1.23
C ASN A 98 38.81 11.73 1.45
N GLN A 99 37.80 12.55 1.77
CA GLN A 99 37.99 13.98 2.02
C GLN A 99 38.62 14.29 3.38
N ASN A 100 38.62 13.32 4.31
CA ASN A 100 39.21 13.49 5.65
C ASN A 100 39.62 12.12 6.24
N THR A 101 40.92 11.82 6.22
CA THR A 101 41.48 10.56 6.74
C THR A 101 41.75 10.60 8.26
N THR A 102 41.40 11.69 8.96
CA THR A 102 41.35 11.73 10.45
C THR A 102 39.96 11.39 11.00
N LYS A 103 38.95 11.30 10.15
CA LYS A 103 37.62 10.79 10.52
C LYS A 103 37.57 9.27 10.37
N GLU A 104 36.70 8.66 11.16
CA GLU A 104 36.23 7.29 10.96
C GLU A 104 35.62 7.13 9.56
N VAL A 105 36.01 6.07 8.85
CA VAL A 105 35.69 5.88 7.42
C VAL A 105 34.18 5.82 7.17
N THR A 106 33.39 5.29 8.10
CA THR A 106 31.92 5.20 7.96
C THR A 106 31.24 6.57 8.03
N LYS A 107 31.93 7.59 8.56
CA LYS A 107 31.46 8.96 8.85
C LYS A 107 32.25 10.04 8.08
N THR A 108 32.95 9.64 7.01
CA THR A 108 33.72 10.55 6.13
C THR A 108 33.10 10.63 4.74
N THR A 109 33.22 11.79 4.11
CA THR A 109 32.70 12.07 2.77
C THR A 109 33.75 11.74 1.71
N PHE A 110 33.30 11.30 0.53
CA PHE A 110 34.17 10.92 -0.58
C PHE A 110 33.92 11.77 -1.82
N THR A 111 34.97 12.37 -2.39
CA THR A 111 34.88 13.01 -3.71
C THR A 111 34.91 11.92 -4.78
N THR A 112 33.93 11.93 -5.69
CA THR A 112 33.80 10.93 -6.75
C THR A 112 34.29 11.48 -8.09
N PHE A 113 35.11 10.70 -8.80
CA PHE A 113 35.65 11.01 -10.14
C PHE A 113 35.45 9.83 -11.09
N SER A 114 35.34 10.08 -12.40
CA SER A 114 35.17 9.02 -13.41
C SER A 114 36.16 9.16 -14.55
N LEU A 115 37.18 8.30 -14.59
CA LEU A 115 38.17 8.22 -15.68
C LEU A 115 37.75 7.18 -16.74
N ASN A 116 38.16 7.40 -17.99
CA ASN A 116 37.92 6.49 -19.13
C ASN A 116 39.15 5.59 -19.45
N TYR A 117 40.12 5.48 -18.54
CA TYR A 117 41.33 4.66 -18.60
C TYR A 117 41.85 4.41 -17.17
N LYS A 118 42.61 3.32 -16.91
CA LYS A 118 43.31 3.17 -15.61
C LYS A 118 44.51 4.13 -15.65
N PRO A 119 44.65 5.08 -14.69
CA PRO A 119 45.86 5.88 -14.59
C PRO A 119 47.08 5.00 -14.31
N ASP A 120 48.25 5.46 -14.71
CA ASP A 120 49.51 4.79 -14.40
C ASP A 120 49.83 4.87 -12.90
N VAL A 121 50.88 4.14 -12.50
CA VAL A 121 51.29 4.03 -11.09
C VAL A 121 51.84 5.35 -10.55
N THR A 122 52.43 6.22 -11.38
CA THR A 122 52.93 7.53 -10.93
C THR A 122 51.80 8.53 -10.73
N ILE A 123 50.84 8.60 -11.66
CA ILE A 123 49.60 9.34 -11.43
C ILE A 123 48.90 8.85 -10.17
N THR A 124 48.76 7.53 -9.99
CA THR A 124 48.05 6.99 -8.82
C THR A 124 48.82 7.23 -7.51
N ARG A 125 50.15 7.13 -7.51
CA ARG A 125 51.01 7.46 -6.35
C ARG A 125 50.75 8.88 -5.88
N ASN A 126 50.93 9.86 -6.76
CA ASN A 126 50.88 11.27 -6.37
C ASN A 126 49.46 11.69 -5.94
N PHE A 127 48.42 11.04 -6.47
CA PHE A 127 47.03 11.21 -6.03
C PHE A 127 46.79 10.66 -4.61
N LEU A 128 47.33 9.47 -4.28
CA LEU A 128 47.24 8.91 -2.92
C LEU A 128 48.09 9.70 -1.93
N GLU A 129 49.25 10.19 -2.36
CA GLU A 129 50.15 11.05 -1.59
C GLU A 129 49.51 12.39 -1.24
N ASN A 130 48.79 13.02 -2.20
CA ASN A 130 47.96 14.19 -1.92
C ASN A 130 46.94 13.92 -0.79
N ILE A 131 46.25 12.77 -0.81
CA ILE A 131 45.26 12.40 0.22
C ILE A 131 45.95 12.09 1.56
N TYR A 132 47.10 11.42 1.55
CA TYR A 132 47.82 11.03 2.76
C TYR A 132 48.43 12.24 3.49
N GLU A 133 49.26 13.03 2.81
CA GLU A 133 49.98 14.17 3.42
C GLU A 133 49.03 15.28 3.90
N ASN A 134 47.93 15.53 3.18
CA ASN A 134 46.94 16.53 3.56
C ASN A 134 45.86 15.99 4.53
N LYS A 135 45.96 14.72 4.95
CA LYS A 135 45.01 14.04 5.84
C LYS A 135 43.57 14.01 5.30
N GLY A 136 43.44 13.87 3.98
CA GLY A 136 42.24 14.04 3.19
C GLY A 136 42.57 14.63 1.83
N LEU A 137 41.73 14.39 0.81
CA LEU A 137 41.93 14.92 -0.54
C LEU A 137 42.05 16.45 -0.55
N ASN A 138 43.22 16.98 -0.93
CA ASN A 138 43.43 18.41 -1.15
C ASN A 138 43.45 18.73 -2.64
N ILE A 139 42.26 19.01 -3.18
CA ILE A 139 41.99 19.34 -4.59
C ILE A 139 42.91 20.45 -5.13
N VAL A 140 43.20 21.49 -4.34
CA VAL A 140 44.03 22.64 -4.75
C VAL A 140 45.51 22.27 -4.82
N SER A 141 45.99 21.46 -3.87
CA SER A 141 47.32 20.85 -3.95
C SER A 141 47.43 19.86 -5.10
N LEU A 142 46.37 19.11 -5.42
CA LEU A 142 46.35 18.17 -6.54
C LEU A 142 46.41 18.92 -7.89
N ALA A 143 45.69 20.03 -8.03
CA ALA A 143 45.79 20.91 -9.20
C ALA A 143 47.19 21.51 -9.35
N SER A 144 47.78 22.00 -8.25
CA SER A 144 49.09 22.65 -8.23
C SER A 144 50.25 21.68 -8.52
N ASN A 145 50.27 20.54 -7.82
CA ASN A 145 51.39 19.58 -7.84
C ASN A 145 51.23 18.51 -8.92
N CYS A 146 50.02 18.34 -9.46
CA CYS A 146 49.62 17.22 -10.31
C CYS A 146 48.57 17.63 -11.35
N ASN A 147 48.83 18.76 -12.01
CA ASN A 147 47.99 19.38 -13.04
C ASN A 147 47.48 18.39 -14.12
N GLU A 148 48.31 17.42 -14.56
CA GLU A 148 47.85 16.37 -15.47
C GLU A 148 46.73 15.50 -14.88
N ILE A 149 46.84 15.11 -13.61
CA ILE A 149 45.82 14.32 -12.91
C ILE A 149 44.55 15.16 -12.75
N ALA A 150 44.70 16.41 -12.31
CA ALA A 150 43.59 17.36 -12.13
C ALA A 150 42.80 17.57 -13.43
N ARG A 151 43.46 17.84 -14.56
CA ARG A 151 42.85 17.98 -15.89
C ARG A 151 42.15 16.71 -16.41
N LYS A 152 42.52 15.54 -15.89
CA LYS A 152 41.92 14.26 -16.28
C LYS A 152 40.77 13.84 -15.33
N LEU A 153 40.81 14.25 -14.07
CA LEU A 153 39.77 13.97 -13.06
C LEU A 153 38.62 14.99 -13.06
N PHE A 154 38.94 16.27 -13.28
CA PHE A 154 37.98 17.38 -13.22
C PHE A 154 37.36 17.61 -14.61
N ARG A 155 36.20 18.25 -14.64
CA ARG A 155 35.49 18.67 -15.86
C ARG A 155 35.95 20.05 -16.30
N ASP A 156 35.67 20.43 -17.55
CA ASP A 156 35.91 21.80 -18.03
C ASP A 156 35.11 22.85 -17.21
N THR A 157 33.96 22.46 -16.66
CA THR A 157 33.12 23.29 -15.77
C THR A 157 33.58 23.31 -14.31
N ASP A 158 34.49 22.43 -13.91
CA ASP A 158 34.93 22.32 -12.52
C ASP A 158 35.91 23.43 -12.19
N ILE A 159 35.60 24.28 -11.20
CA ILE A 159 36.37 25.48 -10.88
C ILE A 159 36.90 25.45 -9.43
N ILE A 160 38.14 25.89 -9.29
CA ILE A 160 38.76 26.34 -8.04
C ILE A 160 38.81 27.87 -8.08
N PHE A 161 38.20 28.54 -7.09
CA PHE A 161 38.26 29.99 -6.95
C PHE A 161 39.42 30.39 -6.03
N ASP A 162 40.39 31.13 -6.57
CA ASP A 162 41.48 31.73 -5.82
C ASP A 162 41.10 33.16 -5.42
N LEU A 163 40.77 33.35 -4.13
CA LEU A 163 40.32 34.63 -3.61
C LEU A 163 41.46 35.65 -3.48
N ASP A 164 42.73 35.24 -3.52
CA ASP A 164 43.88 36.17 -3.52
C ASP A 164 44.09 36.83 -4.88
N LYS A 165 43.46 36.32 -5.95
CA LYS A 165 43.49 36.95 -7.28
C LYS A 165 42.59 38.20 -7.37
N HIS A 166 42.05 38.68 -6.26
CA HIS A 166 41.28 39.94 -6.19
C HIS A 166 42.11 41.18 -6.59
N LEU A 167 41.49 42.34 -6.49
CA LEU A 167 41.84 43.56 -7.23
C LEU A 167 43.08 44.28 -6.68
N GLY A 168 43.78 44.98 -7.58
CA GLY A 168 45.03 45.68 -7.30
C GLY A 168 45.52 46.51 -8.49
N GLY A 169 44.61 47.20 -9.17
CA GLY A 169 44.86 48.05 -10.34
C GLY A 169 43.56 48.68 -10.84
N ASP A 170 43.65 49.81 -11.54
CA ASP A 170 42.55 50.77 -11.78
C ASP A 170 41.50 50.35 -12.84
N GLY A 171 41.26 49.06 -13.04
CA GLY A 171 40.26 48.55 -13.99
C GLY A 171 38.92 48.20 -13.32
N ASP A 172 37.82 48.25 -14.06
CA ASP A 172 36.46 47.85 -13.59
C ASP A 172 36.36 46.37 -13.18
N PHE A 173 37.24 45.54 -13.76
CA PHE A 173 37.35 44.12 -13.46
C PHE A 173 38.79 43.64 -13.67
N LYS A 174 39.12 42.49 -13.06
CA LYS A 174 40.35 41.73 -13.27
C LYS A 174 40.02 40.34 -13.79
N LYS A 175 40.86 39.79 -14.66
CA LYS A 175 40.71 38.43 -15.19
C LYS A 175 41.84 37.54 -14.67
N TYR A 176 41.52 36.31 -14.29
CA TYR A 176 42.50 35.26 -14.01
C TYR A 176 41.99 33.91 -14.53
N LYS A 177 42.88 32.91 -14.63
CA LYS A 177 42.55 31.55 -15.06
C LYS A 177 42.41 30.63 -13.84
N SER A 178 41.37 29.79 -13.82
CA SER A 178 41.20 28.79 -12.76
C SER A 178 42.33 27.75 -12.79
N ASP A 179 42.76 27.30 -11.60
CA ASP A 179 43.81 26.29 -11.41
C ASP A 179 43.43 24.90 -12.01
N THR A 180 42.17 24.68 -12.42
CA THR A 180 41.67 23.43 -13.02
C THR A 180 41.91 23.33 -14.52
N HIS A 181 41.04 23.93 -15.33
CA HIS A 181 41.02 23.86 -16.80
C HIS A 181 41.48 25.17 -17.47
N GLY A 182 41.92 26.15 -16.68
CA GLY A 182 42.33 27.46 -17.18
C GLY A 182 41.17 28.36 -17.62
N GLU A 183 39.94 28.02 -17.20
CA GLU A 183 38.73 28.82 -17.45
C GLU A 183 38.88 30.23 -16.89
N THR A 184 38.33 31.22 -17.62
CA THR A 184 38.59 32.64 -17.33
C THR A 184 37.55 33.18 -16.36
N ILE A 185 38.00 33.48 -15.15
CA ILE A 185 37.19 34.07 -14.08
C ILE A 185 37.37 35.59 -14.11
N ILE A 186 36.25 36.30 -14.19
CA ILE A 186 36.14 37.76 -14.21
C ILE A 186 35.75 38.23 -12.81
N VAL A 187 36.66 38.91 -12.13
CA VAL A 187 36.47 39.50 -10.79
C VAL A 187 36.10 40.97 -10.95
N TYR A 188 34.88 41.34 -10.57
CA TYR A 188 34.36 42.71 -10.67
C TYR A 188 34.75 43.56 -9.46
N ASN A 189 34.82 44.87 -9.66
CA ASN A 189 35.06 45.83 -8.58
C ASN A 189 34.03 45.71 -7.43
N PRO A 190 34.44 45.96 -6.16
CA PRO A 190 33.66 45.59 -4.99
C PRO A 190 32.48 46.54 -4.82
N LYS A 191 31.26 46.07 -5.06
CA LYS A 191 30.05 46.87 -4.88
C LYS A 191 29.81 47.08 -3.37
N PRO A 192 29.50 48.29 -2.90
CA PRO A 192 28.92 48.46 -1.57
C PRO A 192 27.70 47.57 -1.38
N LEU A 193 27.67 46.86 -0.25
CA LEU A 193 26.53 46.11 0.25
C LEU A 193 26.10 46.80 1.54
N GLY A 194 25.26 47.81 1.36
CA GLY A 194 24.88 48.76 2.40
C GLY A 194 26.01 49.61 2.95
N THR A 195 25.91 49.93 4.25
CA THR A 195 26.83 50.86 4.91
C THR A 195 28.16 50.23 5.31
N ARG A 196 28.15 48.95 5.74
CA ARG A 196 29.26 48.26 6.43
C ARG A 196 29.90 47.10 5.65
N PHE A 197 29.29 46.64 4.56
CA PHE A 197 29.81 45.50 3.80
C PHE A 197 30.09 45.85 2.33
N VAL A 198 30.82 44.97 1.66
CA VAL A 198 31.13 45.03 0.23
C VAL A 198 31.06 43.64 -0.37
N VAL A 199 30.58 43.52 -1.60
CA VAL A 199 30.47 42.25 -2.34
C VAL A 199 31.34 42.29 -3.60
N VAL A 200 32.19 41.27 -3.74
CA VAL A 200 33.02 41.03 -4.93
C VAL A 200 32.35 39.91 -5.74
N ARG A 201 32.06 40.17 -7.02
CA ARG A 201 31.45 39.18 -7.92
C ARG A 201 32.50 38.51 -8.78
N TYR A 202 32.38 37.20 -8.93
CA TYR A 202 33.22 36.33 -9.75
C TYR A 202 32.31 35.69 -10.81
N LEU A 203 32.42 36.14 -12.06
CA LEU A 203 31.67 35.60 -13.19
C LEU A 203 32.57 34.74 -14.08
N THR A 204 31.99 33.71 -14.67
CA THR A 204 32.66 32.75 -15.57
C THR A 204 31.57 32.01 -16.36
N SER A 205 31.91 30.91 -17.05
CA SER A 205 30.93 30.00 -17.65
C SER A 205 30.11 29.26 -16.58
N MET A 206 29.20 28.37 -16.97
CA MET A 206 28.41 27.57 -16.02
C MET A 206 29.34 26.58 -15.30
N PHE A 207 29.42 26.67 -13.97
CA PHE A 207 30.50 26.02 -13.21
C PHE A 207 30.00 25.11 -12.09
N THR A 208 30.81 24.09 -11.77
CA THR A 208 30.72 23.23 -10.59
C THR A 208 31.88 23.57 -9.67
N ILE A 209 31.63 23.79 -8.37
CA ILE A 209 32.66 24.31 -7.45
C ILE A 209 33.40 23.17 -6.73
N LEU A 210 34.69 23.00 -7.01
CA LEU A 210 35.52 21.98 -6.37
C LEU A 210 36.32 22.50 -5.17
N GLY A 211 36.60 23.79 -5.13
CA GLY A 211 37.44 24.37 -4.08
C GLY A 211 37.44 25.88 -4.05
N ILE A 212 37.75 26.43 -2.87
CA ILE A 212 37.98 27.86 -2.67
C ILE A 212 39.26 28.02 -1.86
N LYS A 213 40.16 28.86 -2.35
CA LYS A 213 41.51 29.11 -1.84
C LYS A 213 41.59 30.55 -1.34
N LEU A 214 42.17 30.74 -0.16
CA LEU A 214 42.27 32.01 0.55
C LEU A 214 43.62 32.06 1.27
N LYS A 215 44.55 32.86 0.74
CA LYS A 215 45.98 32.83 1.08
C LYS A 215 46.51 31.40 0.89
N ASN A 216 47.53 31.03 1.67
CA ASN A 216 48.12 29.68 1.67
C ASN A 216 47.23 28.65 2.39
N LYS A 217 45.89 28.76 2.28
CA LYS A 217 44.89 27.88 2.92
C LYS A 217 43.71 27.64 1.99
N ASN A 218 43.10 26.47 2.12
CA ASN A 218 41.85 26.13 1.43
C ASN A 218 40.69 26.23 2.41
N ILE A 219 39.56 26.76 1.94
CA ILE A 219 38.32 26.77 2.69
C ILE A 219 37.69 25.37 2.61
N THR A 220 37.45 24.77 3.77
CA THR A 220 36.71 23.50 3.88
C THR A 220 35.25 23.79 4.25
N ILE A 221 34.32 23.05 3.64
CA ILE A 221 32.88 23.19 3.88
C ILE A 221 32.38 21.96 4.64
N ASN A 222 31.48 22.17 5.60
CA ASN A 222 30.84 21.09 6.35
C ASN A 222 29.92 20.28 5.42
N GLY A 223 30.24 19.00 5.21
CA GLY A 223 29.59 18.14 4.21
C GLY A 223 30.18 18.24 2.79
N GLY A 224 31.26 19.01 2.59
CA GLY A 224 31.88 19.24 1.28
C GLY A 224 31.22 20.35 0.46
N PHE A 225 31.74 20.61 -0.74
CA PHE A 225 31.14 21.57 -1.67
C PHE A 225 29.87 20.98 -2.34
N PRO A 226 28.84 21.80 -2.64
CA PRO A 226 27.65 21.31 -3.33
C PRO A 226 27.99 20.94 -4.79
N ALA A 227 27.36 19.88 -5.30
CA ALA A 227 27.68 19.30 -6.61
C ALA A 227 26.82 19.86 -7.77
N GLU A 228 25.99 20.86 -7.51
CA GLU A 228 25.17 21.54 -8.51
C GLU A 228 25.95 22.48 -9.44
N THR A 229 25.34 22.81 -10.58
CA THR A 229 25.86 23.82 -11.51
C THR A 229 25.37 25.22 -11.14
N PHE A 230 26.30 26.15 -11.14
CA PHE A 230 26.14 27.54 -10.72
C PHE A 230 26.38 28.52 -11.88
N THR A 231 25.79 29.72 -11.78
CA THR A 231 25.96 30.81 -12.76
C THR A 231 26.63 32.06 -12.18
N GLU A 232 26.68 32.21 -10.87
CA GLU A 232 27.30 33.35 -10.19
C GLU A 232 27.93 32.91 -8.88
N PHE A 233 29.18 33.32 -8.64
CA PHE A 233 29.84 33.27 -7.34
C PHE A 233 30.07 34.69 -6.84
N SER A 234 29.69 34.97 -5.60
CA SER A 234 29.87 36.27 -4.95
C SER A 234 30.45 36.08 -3.56
N VAL A 235 31.38 36.94 -3.15
CA VAL A 235 32.01 36.89 -1.82
C VAL A 235 31.83 38.23 -1.12
N CYS A 236 31.34 38.18 0.11
CA CYS A 236 31.03 39.34 0.93
C CYS A 236 32.07 39.55 2.03
N TYR A 237 32.53 40.78 2.16
CA TYR A 237 33.57 41.21 3.10
C TYR A 237 33.11 42.40 3.93
N LYS A 238 33.83 42.63 5.04
CA LYS A 238 33.83 43.89 5.80
C LYS A 238 34.34 45.04 4.92
N LYS A 239 33.67 46.19 4.94
CA LYS A 239 34.07 47.39 4.17
C LYS A 239 35.38 48.00 4.69
N GLU A 240 35.76 47.70 5.93
CA GLU A 240 37.07 48.00 6.53
C GLU A 240 38.19 47.05 6.05
N ASP A 241 37.88 45.84 5.57
CA ASP A 241 38.89 44.91 5.02
C ASP A 241 39.27 45.29 3.59
N LYS A 242 40.11 46.33 3.46
CA LYS A 242 40.63 46.82 2.17
C LYS A 242 41.47 45.79 1.40
N LYS A 243 41.79 44.64 2.00
CA LYS A 243 42.58 43.56 1.40
C LYS A 243 41.75 42.34 1.06
N TYR A 244 40.41 42.39 1.20
CA TYR A 244 39.47 41.32 0.81
C TYR A 244 39.96 39.92 1.23
N SER A 245 40.39 39.84 2.49
CA SER A 245 41.29 38.81 2.99
C SER A 245 40.72 38.02 4.18
N ASP A 246 39.57 38.47 4.69
CA ASP A 246 38.71 37.78 5.65
C ASP A 246 37.24 37.76 5.16
N PRO A 247 36.89 36.87 4.21
CA PRO A 247 35.52 36.74 3.71
C PRO A 247 34.58 36.25 4.82
N LEU A 248 33.36 36.79 4.86
CA LEU A 248 32.35 36.45 5.87
C LEU A 248 31.29 35.46 5.34
N LEU A 249 30.88 35.65 4.09
CA LEU A 249 29.82 34.90 3.43
C LEU A 249 30.19 34.75 1.96
N MET A 250 29.93 33.58 1.40
CA MET A 250 30.01 33.33 -0.03
C MET A 250 28.64 32.86 -0.52
N VAL A 251 28.23 33.39 -1.67
CA VAL A 251 26.91 33.18 -2.28
C VAL A 251 27.10 32.57 -3.65
N LEU A 252 26.52 31.39 -3.84
CA LEU A 252 26.54 30.63 -5.08
C LEU A 252 25.12 30.55 -5.65
N LYS A 253 24.86 31.13 -6.83
CA LYS A 253 23.53 31.09 -7.46
C LYS A 253 23.38 29.87 -8.36
N ILE A 254 22.42 29.01 -8.06
CA ILE A 254 22.10 27.80 -8.84
C ILE A 254 21.50 28.21 -10.18
N GLN A 255 21.87 27.50 -11.25
CA GLN A 255 21.39 27.80 -12.60
C GLN A 255 19.86 27.60 -12.75
N SER A 256 19.12 28.70 -12.75
CA SER A 256 17.78 28.76 -13.34
C SER A 256 17.88 28.86 -14.86
N SER A 257 18.12 27.72 -15.52
CA SER A 257 18.11 27.66 -16.98
C SER A 257 16.68 27.80 -17.49
N HIS A 258 16.41 28.87 -18.24
CA HIS A 258 15.08 29.16 -18.82
C HIS A 258 14.60 28.13 -19.86
N HIS A 259 15.41 27.11 -20.18
CA HIS A 259 15.11 26.11 -21.21
C HIS A 259 15.13 24.65 -20.71
N THR A 260 15.76 24.37 -19.57
CA THR A 260 15.66 23.04 -18.91
C THR A 260 14.53 23.06 -17.89
N ILE A 261 13.32 22.76 -18.35
CA ILE A 261 12.07 22.81 -17.58
C ILE A 261 12.15 21.94 -16.31
N GLY A 262 12.44 22.60 -15.17
CA GLY A 262 12.68 21.91 -13.92
C GLY A 262 13.07 22.86 -12.79
N HIS A 263 14.38 23.10 -12.63
CA HIS A 263 14.94 23.47 -11.33
C HIS A 263 14.49 24.82 -10.75
N ILE A 264 14.18 24.82 -9.45
CA ILE A 264 13.99 26.03 -8.65
C ILE A 264 15.32 26.76 -8.58
N ALA A 265 15.29 28.02 -8.97
CA ALA A 265 16.36 28.96 -8.68
C ALA A 265 16.57 29.06 -7.17
N GLY A 266 17.81 29.04 -6.73
CA GLY A 266 18.15 29.12 -5.32
C GLY A 266 19.60 29.53 -5.15
N ILE A 267 20.00 29.75 -3.91
CA ILE A 267 21.37 30.12 -3.56
C ILE A 267 21.91 29.17 -2.49
N TYR A 268 23.20 28.85 -2.58
CA TYR A 268 23.94 28.32 -1.44
C TYR A 268 24.65 29.46 -0.72
N LEU A 269 24.44 29.52 0.59
CA LEU A 269 25.14 30.40 1.52
C LEU A 269 26.22 29.58 2.22
N LEU A 270 27.48 29.85 1.90
CA LEU A 270 28.64 29.31 2.61
C LEU A 270 29.08 30.39 3.60
N SER A 271 28.79 30.18 4.89
CA SER A 271 29.02 31.17 5.95
C SER A 271 30.23 30.84 6.81
N LYS A 272 31.06 31.85 7.10
CA LYS A 272 32.22 31.73 7.97
C LYS A 272 31.78 31.37 9.38
N ASN A 273 32.45 30.37 9.97
CA ASN A 273 32.28 30.01 11.38
C ASN A 273 33.63 30.20 12.09
N THR A 274 33.84 31.32 12.78
CA THR A 274 35.15 31.67 13.36
C THR A 274 35.53 30.82 14.58
N LYS A 275 34.69 29.86 14.98
CA LYS A 275 34.99 28.85 16.00
C LYS A 275 35.53 27.55 15.38
N SER A 276 35.71 27.52 14.07
CA SER A 276 36.10 26.37 13.26
C SER A 276 37.01 26.80 12.10
N THR A 277 37.72 25.86 11.50
CA THR A 277 38.31 26.04 10.15
C THR A 277 37.33 25.65 9.04
N ILE A 278 36.28 24.89 9.39
CA ILE A 278 35.23 24.39 8.52
C ILE A 278 34.06 25.38 8.51
N TRP A 279 33.63 25.79 7.31
CA TRP A 279 32.51 26.70 7.09
C TRP A 279 31.16 25.96 7.03
N ASP A 280 30.10 26.64 7.42
CA ASP A 280 28.73 26.10 7.39
C ASP A 280 28.04 26.40 6.05
N SER A 281 27.35 25.40 5.49
CA SER A 281 26.64 25.50 4.21
C SER A 281 25.12 25.44 4.41
N THR A 282 24.39 26.42 3.87
CA THR A 282 22.92 26.46 3.87
C THR A 282 22.41 26.65 2.45
N LYS A 283 21.61 25.68 1.95
CA LYS A 283 20.86 25.84 0.72
C LYS A 283 19.61 26.68 0.98
N VAL A 284 19.29 27.60 0.09
CA VAL A 284 18.06 28.41 0.14
C VAL A 284 17.34 28.31 -1.20
N ALA A 285 16.02 28.16 -1.16
CA ALA A 285 15.16 28.05 -2.33
C ALA A 285 14.45 29.39 -2.62
N GLY A 286 14.34 29.75 -3.90
CA GLY A 286 13.79 31.03 -4.33
C GLY A 286 14.83 32.15 -4.44
N PHE A 287 14.43 33.27 -5.05
CA PHE A 287 15.27 34.43 -5.32
C PHE A 287 15.01 35.63 -4.38
N GLU A 288 14.09 35.52 -3.42
CA GLU A 288 13.56 36.64 -2.63
C GLU A 288 14.51 37.15 -1.53
N ILE A 289 15.84 37.08 -1.72
CA ILE A 289 16.85 37.61 -0.80
C ILE A 289 17.43 38.88 -1.41
N TYR A 290 17.02 40.01 -0.84
CA TYR A 290 17.43 41.34 -1.28
C TYR A 290 18.76 41.77 -0.66
N GLU A 291 19.37 42.88 -1.13
CA GLU A 291 20.65 43.35 -0.60
C GLU A 291 20.59 43.63 0.93
N LYS A 292 19.48 44.19 1.43
CA LYS A 292 19.20 44.35 2.87
C LYS A 292 19.18 43.04 3.67
N ASP A 293 18.76 41.94 3.04
CA ASP A 293 18.63 40.64 3.69
C ASP A 293 20.03 40.01 3.86
N PHE A 294 20.93 40.24 2.90
CA PHE A 294 22.35 39.87 3.03
C PHE A 294 23.08 40.72 4.08
N GLU A 295 22.74 42.01 4.25
CA GLU A 295 23.30 42.83 5.35
C GLU A 295 22.97 42.24 6.72
N GLU A 296 21.72 41.83 6.96
CA GLU A 296 21.31 41.20 8.23
C GLU A 296 21.99 39.83 8.44
N VAL A 297 22.18 39.03 7.38
CA VAL A 297 22.99 37.79 7.43
C VAL A 297 24.43 38.08 7.83
N LEU A 298 25.05 39.11 7.25
CA LEU A 298 26.44 39.48 7.53
C LEU A 298 26.61 40.02 8.94
N ASP A 299 25.67 40.83 9.42
CA ASP A 299 25.62 41.28 10.81
C ASP A 299 25.49 40.13 11.80
N ASN A 300 24.63 39.15 11.50
CA ASN A 300 24.47 37.95 12.29
C ASN A 300 25.78 37.14 12.36
N ILE A 301 26.46 36.94 11.23
CA ILE A 301 27.77 36.27 11.16
C ILE A 301 28.83 37.02 11.96
N VAL A 302 28.89 38.35 11.86
CA VAL A 302 29.84 39.18 12.63
C VAL A 302 29.53 39.17 14.13
N ARG A 303 28.25 39.22 14.52
CA ARG A 303 27.81 39.27 15.92
C ARG A 303 27.97 37.93 16.66
N TYR A 304 27.70 36.81 15.98
CA TYR A 304 27.69 35.48 16.60
C TYR A 304 28.89 34.60 16.21
N SER A 305 29.83 35.13 15.42
CA SER A 305 30.97 34.39 14.82
C SER A 305 30.57 33.26 13.86
N ARG A 306 29.29 33.16 13.48
CA ARG A 306 28.72 32.14 12.58
C ARG A 306 27.30 32.55 12.18
N LEU A 307 26.77 31.98 11.11
CA LEU A 307 25.34 32.11 10.83
C LEU A 307 24.53 31.37 11.91
N GLN A 308 23.66 32.12 12.58
CA GLN A 308 22.79 31.68 13.66
C GLN A 308 21.36 32.17 13.39
N THR A 309 20.54 31.31 12.79
CA THR A 309 19.17 31.61 12.35
C THR A 309 18.16 31.88 13.48
N SER A 310 18.56 31.73 14.75
CA SER A 310 17.76 32.22 15.90
C SER A 310 17.98 33.71 16.21
N GLY A 311 19.04 34.33 15.69
CA GLY A 311 19.35 35.75 15.85
C GLY A 311 19.06 36.59 14.60
N LEU A 312 18.06 36.18 13.80
CA LEU A 312 17.58 36.88 12.60
C LEU A 312 16.10 37.24 12.77
N THR A 313 15.62 38.21 11.97
CA THR A 313 14.20 38.54 11.84
C THR A 313 13.37 37.33 11.39
N HIS A 314 12.08 37.31 11.74
CA HIS A 314 11.20 36.17 11.45
C HIS A 314 11.12 35.88 9.95
N ASP A 315 10.97 36.94 9.14
CA ASP A 315 10.84 36.84 7.69
C ASP A 315 12.13 36.31 7.05
N LEU A 316 13.30 36.85 7.44
CA LEU A 316 14.57 36.38 6.92
C LEU A 316 14.86 34.94 7.38
N LYS A 317 14.55 34.59 8.62
CA LYS A 317 14.65 33.22 9.12
C LYS A 317 13.78 32.23 8.33
N ASN A 318 12.62 32.68 7.84
CA ASN A 318 11.78 31.89 6.95
C ASN A 318 12.39 31.79 5.54
N LYS A 319 12.87 32.91 4.96
CA LYS A 319 13.56 32.94 3.66
C LYS A 319 14.79 32.02 3.63
N LEU A 320 15.68 32.12 4.62
CA LEU A 320 16.92 31.33 4.70
C LEU A 320 16.70 29.85 5.03
N ARG A 321 15.45 29.41 5.20
CA ARG A 321 15.17 28.03 5.55
C ARG A 321 15.39 27.14 4.36
N ASP A 322 16.17 26.08 4.56
CA ASP A 322 16.44 25.08 3.53
C ASP A 322 15.13 24.51 2.98
N GLY A 323 14.81 24.88 1.73
CA GLY A 323 13.56 24.53 1.07
C GLY A 323 13.49 23.09 0.59
N THR A 324 14.61 22.34 0.56
CA THR A 324 14.61 20.95 0.07
C THR A 324 14.66 19.92 1.20
N LYS A 325 15.12 20.28 2.41
CA LYS A 325 15.04 19.38 3.58
C LYS A 325 13.61 19.28 4.15
N ASP A 326 13.33 18.24 4.94
CA ASP A 326 12.14 18.09 5.80
C ASP A 326 10.78 18.33 5.10
N LEU A 327 10.63 17.95 3.83
CA LEU A 327 9.41 18.23 3.09
C LEU A 327 8.21 17.44 3.63
N ILE A 328 7.07 18.13 3.71
CA ILE A 328 5.76 17.50 3.94
C ILE A 328 5.09 17.38 2.58
N LEU A 329 5.18 16.20 1.97
CA LEU A 329 4.55 15.92 0.69
C LEU A 329 3.09 15.54 0.93
N ASP A 330 2.19 16.43 0.54
CA ASP A 330 0.76 16.19 0.54
C ASP A 330 0.33 15.76 -0.86
N ILE A 331 -0.23 14.56 -0.97
CA ILE A 331 -0.59 13.96 -2.27
C ILE A 331 -2.08 14.10 -2.57
N ASP A 332 -2.87 14.70 -1.65
CA ASP A 332 -4.28 15.02 -1.86
C ASP A 332 -4.51 16.51 -2.17
N LYS A 333 -3.55 17.39 -1.87
CA LYS A 333 -3.54 18.82 -2.25
C LYS A 333 -3.13 19.08 -3.71
N VAL A 334 -3.31 18.09 -4.58
CA VAL A 334 -3.02 18.21 -6.01
C VAL A 334 -4.26 18.76 -6.70
N THR A 335 -4.11 19.90 -7.39
CA THR A 335 -5.16 20.42 -8.29
C THR A 335 -5.08 19.74 -9.66
N LYS A 336 -6.10 19.93 -10.50
CA LYS A 336 -6.13 19.35 -11.85
C LYS A 336 -5.15 19.99 -12.84
N GLN A 337 -4.42 21.04 -12.43
CA GLN A 337 -3.48 21.79 -13.26
C GLN A 337 -2.20 21.00 -13.60
N ASP A 338 -1.55 21.34 -14.71
CA ASP A 338 -0.33 20.65 -15.17
C ASP A 338 0.90 20.90 -14.29
N SER A 339 1.00 22.06 -13.66
CA SER A 339 2.01 22.32 -12.62
C SER A 339 1.60 23.47 -11.72
N ASP A 340 1.77 23.29 -10.42
CA ASP A 340 1.30 24.21 -9.37
C ASP A 340 2.12 23.97 -8.08
N THR A 341 1.75 24.62 -6.98
CA THR A 341 2.47 24.60 -5.70
C THR A 341 1.53 24.44 -4.51
N TYR A 342 2.04 23.91 -3.40
CA TYR A 342 1.41 24.10 -2.10
C TYR A 342 2.44 24.40 -1.02
N SER A 343 2.04 25.17 -0.02
CA SER A 343 2.92 25.54 1.10
C SER A 343 2.58 24.77 2.37
N TYR A 344 3.59 24.19 3.01
CA TYR A 344 3.50 23.57 4.32
C TYR A 344 4.54 24.11 5.30
N ASN A 345 4.06 24.66 6.43
CA ASN A 345 4.87 25.28 7.47
C ASN A 345 5.87 26.32 6.88
N GLY A 346 5.48 27.09 5.87
CA GLY A 346 6.37 28.05 5.19
C GLY A 346 7.39 27.44 4.21
N LYS A 347 7.25 26.18 3.80
CA LYS A 347 8.00 25.60 2.67
C LYS A 347 7.08 25.34 1.48
N THR A 348 7.43 25.85 0.31
CA THR A 348 6.69 25.64 -0.94
C THR A 348 7.16 24.35 -1.62
N VAL A 349 6.24 23.40 -1.84
CA VAL A 349 6.45 22.20 -2.63
C VAL A 349 5.85 22.42 -4.01
N HIS A 350 6.67 22.36 -5.04
CA HIS A 350 6.23 22.47 -6.44
C HIS A 350 5.96 21.08 -7.00
N TYR A 351 4.83 20.90 -7.69
CA TYR A 351 4.45 19.62 -8.28
C TYR A 351 4.07 19.77 -9.77
N ARG A 352 4.14 18.67 -10.52
CA ARG A 352 3.84 18.63 -11.96
C ARG A 352 3.04 17.36 -12.28
N ARG A 353 1.92 17.52 -12.97
CA ARG A 353 1.14 16.43 -13.56
C ARG A 353 1.81 15.96 -14.85
N GLN A 354 1.76 14.67 -15.09
CA GLN A 354 2.21 14.01 -16.31
C GLN A 354 1.07 13.10 -16.75
N SER A 355 0.35 13.49 -17.81
CA SER A 355 -0.53 12.55 -18.51
C SER A 355 0.32 11.41 -19.08
N MET A 356 -0.17 10.18 -18.93
CA MET A 356 0.57 8.97 -19.29
C MET A 356 -0.09 8.21 -20.44
N GLU A 357 -1.41 8.17 -20.47
CA GLU A 357 -2.31 7.81 -21.58
C GLU A 357 -3.75 7.98 -21.06
N GLU A 358 -4.78 7.69 -21.88
CA GLU A 358 -6.18 7.83 -21.47
C GLU A 358 -6.51 7.14 -20.13
N GLY A 359 -7.03 7.92 -19.18
CA GLY A 359 -7.38 7.45 -17.83
C GLY A 359 -6.22 7.39 -16.83
N TYR A 360 -4.99 7.80 -17.20
CA TYR A 360 -3.80 7.62 -16.37
C TYR A 360 -2.91 8.87 -16.29
N PHE A 361 -2.59 9.29 -15.06
CA PHE A 361 -1.60 10.34 -14.81
C PHE A 361 -0.67 10.03 -13.62
N ALA A 362 0.49 10.68 -13.65
CA ALA A 362 1.41 10.76 -12.52
C ALA A 362 1.54 12.20 -12.01
N MET A 363 1.85 12.34 -10.73
CA MET A 363 2.19 13.58 -10.05
C MET A 363 3.62 13.49 -9.55
N GLU A 364 4.49 14.32 -10.12
CA GLU A 364 5.88 14.47 -9.68
C GLU A 364 5.94 15.57 -8.63
N HIS A 365 6.03 15.19 -7.36
CA HIS A 365 6.19 16.16 -6.27
C HIS A 365 7.66 16.52 -6.13
N ALA A 366 7.93 17.77 -5.73
CA ALA A 366 9.27 18.31 -5.65
C ALA A 366 10.04 18.26 -6.99
N HIS A 367 9.35 18.22 -8.14
CA HIS A 367 9.93 18.10 -9.50
C HIS A 367 10.97 19.18 -9.87
N LYS A 368 11.03 20.26 -9.09
CA LYS A 368 11.97 21.36 -9.25
C LYS A 368 13.20 21.28 -8.32
N PHE A 369 13.27 20.28 -7.45
CA PHE A 369 14.44 20.01 -6.61
C PHE A 369 15.20 18.79 -7.16
N GLN A 370 16.50 18.93 -7.44
CA GLN A 370 17.35 17.80 -7.87
C GLN A 370 17.50 16.74 -6.76
N THR A 371 17.56 17.19 -5.50
CA THR A 371 17.49 16.36 -4.30
C THR A 371 16.78 17.10 -3.16
N PHE A 372 16.06 16.34 -2.34
CA PHE A 372 15.28 16.81 -1.19
C PHE A 372 15.21 15.71 -0.12
N THR A 373 14.80 16.02 1.12
CA THR A 373 14.48 15.01 2.13
C THR A 373 13.01 15.09 2.51
N ILE A 374 12.37 13.95 2.80
CA ILE A 374 10.95 13.86 3.15
C ILE A 374 10.83 13.71 4.67
N LYS A 375 10.09 14.61 5.32
CA LYS A 375 9.71 14.47 6.74
C LYS A 375 8.42 13.69 6.93
N LYS A 376 7.46 13.86 6.02
CA LYS A 376 6.17 13.16 6.07
C LYS A 376 5.50 13.16 4.70
N VAL A 377 4.85 12.05 4.35
CA VAL A 377 3.81 12.01 3.32
C VAL A 377 2.45 12.13 4.02
N LYS A 378 1.57 12.98 3.51
CA LYS A 378 0.15 13.07 3.90
C LYS A 378 -0.72 12.45 2.82
N THR A 379 -1.76 11.75 3.27
CA THR A 379 -2.84 11.19 2.45
C THR A 379 -4.16 11.34 3.23
N LYS A 380 -5.31 11.40 2.56
CA LYS A 380 -6.64 11.41 3.20
C LYS A 380 -6.90 10.17 4.06
N ASP A 381 -6.57 8.98 3.55
CA ASP A 381 -7.05 7.70 4.09
C ASP A 381 -6.02 6.89 4.90
N SER A 382 -4.71 7.19 4.77
CA SER A 382 -3.64 6.29 5.22
C SER A 382 -2.55 6.98 6.05
N ARG A 383 -1.99 6.22 7.00
CA ARG A 383 -0.71 6.56 7.64
C ARG A 383 0.42 5.92 6.84
N PHE A 384 1.29 6.74 6.29
CA PHE A 384 2.45 6.29 5.52
C PHE A 384 3.60 5.96 6.48
N THR A 385 3.97 4.69 6.59
CA THR A 385 5.07 4.20 7.43
C THR A 385 6.41 4.15 6.68
N ASP A 386 6.36 3.77 5.40
CA ASP A 386 7.53 3.30 4.66
C ASP A 386 8.26 4.44 3.93
N ILE A 387 8.39 5.60 4.59
CA ILE A 387 9.16 6.75 4.09
C ILE A 387 10.65 6.49 4.39
N PRO A 388 11.60 6.81 3.48
CA PRO A 388 13.00 6.95 3.87
C PRO A 388 13.16 7.94 5.03
N SER A 389 14.14 7.73 5.92
CA SER A 389 14.34 8.61 7.07
C SER A 389 14.61 10.06 6.64
N ASN A 390 14.28 11.03 7.49
CA ASN A 390 14.25 12.46 7.15
C ASN A 390 15.61 13.09 6.77
N ASN A 391 16.71 12.33 6.88
CA ASN A 391 18.05 12.73 6.47
C ASN A 391 18.46 12.15 5.09
N ILE A 392 17.71 11.20 4.54
CA ILE A 392 17.99 10.55 3.25
C ILE A 392 17.59 11.47 2.09
N LEU A 393 18.50 11.61 1.11
CA LEU A 393 18.27 12.39 -0.11
C LEU A 393 17.47 11.58 -1.13
N VAL A 394 16.22 12.01 -1.32
CA VAL A 394 15.32 11.61 -2.40
C VAL A 394 15.61 12.51 -3.61
N SER A 395 15.77 11.91 -4.79
CA SER A 395 15.95 12.63 -6.06
C SER A 395 14.70 12.60 -6.95
N LEU A 396 13.74 11.71 -6.68
CA LEU A 396 12.46 11.67 -7.37
C LEU A 396 11.36 11.09 -6.47
N PHE A 397 10.18 11.71 -6.47
CA PHE A 397 8.97 11.20 -5.84
C PHE A 397 7.79 11.36 -6.82
N LYS A 398 7.31 10.25 -7.38
CA LYS A 398 6.15 10.21 -8.27
C LYS A 398 5.00 9.43 -7.63
N VAL A 399 3.79 9.94 -7.80
CA VAL A 399 2.53 9.33 -7.33
C VAL A 399 1.67 9.07 -8.57
N TYR A 400 1.09 7.88 -8.69
CA TYR A 400 0.35 7.45 -9.88
C TYR A 400 -1.12 7.16 -9.54
N PHE A 401 -2.00 7.55 -10.45
CA PHE A 401 -3.45 7.58 -10.30
C PHE A 401 -4.15 6.89 -11.48
N ASN A 402 -5.35 6.38 -11.26
CA ASN A 402 -6.28 5.98 -12.32
C ASN A 402 -7.52 6.87 -12.25
N GLU A 403 -7.77 7.64 -13.30
CA GLU A 403 -8.85 8.64 -13.35
C GLU A 403 -10.24 7.99 -13.23
N ARG A 404 -10.37 6.70 -13.56
CA ARG A 404 -11.61 5.92 -13.40
C ARG A 404 -12.07 5.77 -11.95
N ILE A 405 -11.16 5.88 -10.99
CA ILE A 405 -11.47 5.91 -9.54
C ILE A 405 -11.26 7.30 -8.92
N GLY A 406 -11.06 8.33 -9.74
CA GLY A 406 -10.78 9.70 -9.29
C GLY A 406 -9.40 9.90 -8.68
N GLU A 407 -9.29 10.89 -7.78
CA GLU A 407 -8.04 11.40 -7.23
C GLU A 407 -7.47 10.52 -6.08
N HIS A 408 -7.64 9.19 -6.18
CA HIS A 408 -7.09 8.23 -5.23
C HIS A 408 -5.74 7.67 -5.72
N PRO A 409 -4.62 7.97 -5.04
CA PRO A 409 -3.31 7.48 -5.44
C PRO A 409 -3.17 5.98 -5.10
N LEU A 410 -2.68 5.19 -6.07
CA LEU A 410 -2.60 3.72 -6.00
C LEU A 410 -1.16 3.19 -5.95
N LEU A 411 -0.23 3.89 -6.60
CA LEU A 411 1.17 3.48 -6.74
C LEU A 411 2.06 4.70 -6.53
N ILE A 412 3.17 4.53 -5.81
CA ILE A 412 4.15 5.58 -5.52
C ILE A 412 5.54 5.05 -5.82
N TYR A 413 6.37 5.89 -6.41
CA TYR A 413 7.75 5.62 -6.77
C TYR A 413 8.67 6.63 -6.09
N LEU A 414 9.69 6.12 -5.41
CA LEU A 414 10.75 6.91 -4.80
C LEU A 414 12.11 6.45 -5.37
N LEU A 415 12.87 7.41 -5.88
CA LEU A 415 14.31 7.25 -6.14
C LEU A 415 15.05 7.97 -5.02
N TYR A 416 15.77 7.23 -4.18
CA TYR A 416 16.59 7.80 -3.10
C TYR A 416 17.85 6.99 -2.91
N ASN A 417 18.99 7.67 -2.69
CA ASN A 417 20.32 7.07 -2.78
C ASN A 417 20.51 6.19 -4.05
N GLY A 418 19.82 6.54 -5.14
CA GLY A 418 19.76 5.75 -6.38
C GLY A 418 19.00 4.41 -6.33
N LYS A 419 18.52 3.98 -5.15
CA LYS A 419 17.63 2.82 -5.03
C LYS A 419 16.23 3.18 -5.54
N HIS A 420 15.72 2.39 -6.49
CA HIS A 420 14.32 2.43 -6.92
C HIS A 420 13.44 1.73 -5.88
N ASN A 421 12.41 2.40 -5.38
CA ASN A 421 11.45 1.86 -4.42
C ASN A 421 10.03 2.13 -4.91
N TRP A 422 9.21 1.08 -4.92
CA TRP A 422 7.83 1.15 -5.36
C TRP A 422 6.91 0.73 -4.21
N LEU A 423 5.87 1.52 -3.96
CA LEU A 423 4.86 1.30 -2.92
C LEU A 423 3.50 1.27 -3.59
N ARG A 424 2.64 0.31 -3.25
CA ARG A 424 1.31 0.12 -3.86
C ARG A 424 0.26 -0.06 -2.79
N ARG A 425 -0.98 0.34 -3.08
CA ARG A 425 -2.16 -0.04 -2.31
C ARG A 425 -3.33 -0.30 -3.27
N PHE A 426 -4.29 -1.13 -2.89
CA PHE A 426 -5.52 -1.27 -3.67
C PHE A 426 -6.49 -0.12 -3.34
N TYR A 427 -7.49 0.09 -4.19
CA TYR A 427 -8.47 1.15 -3.97
C TYR A 427 -9.20 0.96 -2.63
N GLY A 428 -9.23 2.03 -1.83
CA GLY A 428 -9.75 2.03 -0.47
C GLY A 428 -8.73 1.66 0.63
N ASP A 429 -7.58 1.08 0.32
CA ASP A 429 -6.68 0.57 1.38
C ASP A 429 -6.10 1.71 2.25
N THR A 430 -6.09 1.50 3.57
CA THR A 430 -5.58 2.47 4.56
C THR A 430 -4.09 2.28 4.87
N LYS A 431 -3.42 1.39 4.13
CA LYS A 431 -1.99 1.01 4.28
C LYS A 431 -1.34 0.93 2.90
N TRP A 432 -0.02 1.05 2.86
CA TRP A 432 0.79 0.84 1.66
C TRP A 432 1.60 -0.45 1.81
N GLU A 433 1.82 -1.16 0.71
CA GLU A 433 2.63 -2.38 0.62
C GLU A 433 3.86 -2.12 -0.27
N ILE A 434 5.05 -2.52 0.17
CA ILE A 434 6.26 -2.45 -0.66
C ILE A 434 6.14 -3.44 -1.83
N VAL A 435 6.28 -2.95 -3.05
CA VAL A 435 6.27 -3.79 -4.26
C VAL A 435 7.64 -4.44 -4.42
N THR A 436 7.70 -5.74 -4.12
CA THR A 436 8.89 -6.60 -4.29
C THR A 436 9.07 -7.13 -5.71
N ASP A 437 8.18 -6.78 -6.64
CA ASP A 437 8.23 -7.21 -8.04
C ASP A 437 9.45 -6.64 -8.77
N THR A 438 10.41 -7.53 -9.07
CA THR A 438 11.66 -7.17 -9.74
C THR A 438 11.49 -6.67 -11.18
N THR A 439 10.32 -6.80 -11.79
CA THR A 439 10.05 -6.27 -13.14
C THR A 439 10.05 -4.74 -13.17
N LEU A 440 9.59 -4.08 -12.10
CA LEU A 440 9.65 -2.61 -11.96
C LEU A 440 11.07 -2.07 -11.75
N ALA A 441 11.99 -2.91 -11.26
CA ALA A 441 13.34 -2.48 -10.85
C ALA A 441 14.33 -2.31 -12.01
N LYS A 442 13.92 -2.54 -13.26
CA LYS A 442 14.81 -2.56 -14.44
C LYS A 442 14.38 -1.66 -15.61
N GLY A 443 13.27 -0.93 -15.47
CA GLY A 443 12.82 0.05 -16.46
C GLY A 443 11.35 0.39 -16.31
N GLU A 444 11.03 1.68 -16.35
CA GLU A 444 9.67 2.22 -16.29
C GLU A 444 8.91 1.96 -17.61
N THR A 445 8.64 0.69 -17.95
CA THR A 445 7.75 0.40 -19.08
C THR A 445 6.32 0.80 -18.70
N LEU A 446 5.79 1.77 -19.44
CA LEU A 446 4.46 2.36 -19.23
C LEU A 446 3.35 1.30 -19.06
N GLY A 447 3.41 0.21 -19.83
CA GLY A 447 2.47 -0.93 -19.71
C GLY A 447 2.56 -1.68 -18.38
N SER A 448 3.74 -1.80 -17.75
CA SER A 448 3.87 -2.42 -16.42
C SER A 448 3.25 -1.56 -15.33
N ILE A 449 3.41 -0.24 -15.44
CA ILE A 449 2.80 0.73 -14.52
C ILE A 449 1.28 0.69 -14.65
N LYS A 450 0.73 0.79 -15.87
CA LYS A 450 -0.72 0.66 -16.12
C LYS A 450 -1.29 -0.64 -15.56
N ARG A 451 -0.71 -1.79 -15.92
CA ARG A 451 -1.15 -3.11 -15.42
C ARG A 451 -1.25 -3.17 -13.89
N LEU A 452 -0.35 -2.50 -13.17
CA LEU A 452 -0.43 -2.39 -11.72
C LEU A 452 -1.51 -1.42 -11.26
N LEU A 453 -1.71 -0.29 -11.94
CA LEU A 453 -2.82 0.64 -11.67
C LEU A 453 -4.18 -0.03 -11.94
N ASP A 454 -4.39 -0.69 -13.09
CA ASP A 454 -5.57 -1.49 -13.41
C ASP A 454 -5.88 -2.49 -12.27
N VAL A 455 -4.90 -3.34 -11.93
CA VAL A 455 -5.05 -4.36 -10.87
C VAL A 455 -5.31 -3.76 -9.48
N SER A 456 -4.75 -2.58 -9.19
CA SER A 456 -4.91 -1.87 -7.91
C SER A 456 -6.18 -1.04 -7.82
N SER A 457 -6.80 -0.68 -8.97
CA SER A 457 -8.03 0.12 -9.01
C SER A 457 -9.25 -0.64 -8.48
N ILE A 458 -9.14 -1.98 -8.44
CA ILE A 458 -10.16 -2.88 -7.89
C ILE A 458 -9.81 -3.15 -6.42
N PRO A 459 -10.68 -2.79 -5.43
CA PRO A 459 -10.40 -2.94 -4.01
C PRO A 459 -10.01 -4.37 -3.62
N LYS A 460 -9.07 -4.55 -2.67
CA LYS A 460 -8.69 -5.89 -2.17
C LYS A 460 -8.89 -6.03 -0.66
N ILE A 461 -10.08 -6.50 -0.28
CA ILE A 461 -10.65 -6.35 1.07
C ILE A 461 -10.59 -7.62 1.91
N THR A 462 -10.53 -7.48 3.24
CA THR A 462 -10.78 -8.60 4.17
C THR A 462 -12.22 -8.55 4.67
N ILE A 463 -13.02 -9.54 4.29
CA ILE A 463 -14.42 -9.68 4.71
C ILE A 463 -14.50 -10.34 6.09
N ASP A 464 -15.33 -9.78 6.97
CA ASP A 464 -15.54 -10.27 8.33
C ASP A 464 -17.02 -10.67 8.53
N LEU A 465 -17.29 -11.97 8.39
CA LEU A 465 -18.62 -12.58 8.41
C LEU A 465 -19.28 -12.57 9.81
N GLN A 466 -18.64 -12.00 10.84
CA GLN A 466 -19.28 -11.72 12.12
C GLN A 466 -19.98 -10.34 12.14
N LYS A 467 -19.68 -9.45 11.19
CA LYS A 467 -20.15 -8.05 11.23
C LYS A 467 -21.64 -7.92 10.88
N ARG A 468 -22.43 -7.61 11.90
CA ARG A 468 -23.85 -7.20 11.77
C ARG A 468 -23.93 -5.70 11.45
N GLY A 469 -25.00 -5.29 10.78
CA GLY A 469 -25.31 -3.89 10.40
C GLY A 469 -25.36 -3.68 8.89
N TYR A 470 -26.32 -2.87 8.42
CA TYR A 470 -26.58 -2.66 6.98
C TYR A 470 -25.44 -1.98 6.22
N ILE A 471 -24.56 -1.25 6.91
CA ILE A 471 -23.37 -0.60 6.36
C ILE A 471 -22.21 -0.83 7.34
N TYR A 472 -21.04 -1.26 6.84
CA TYR A 472 -19.80 -1.37 7.60
C TYR A 472 -18.59 -1.05 6.72
N LYS A 473 -17.39 -0.97 7.32
CA LYS A 473 -16.11 -0.89 6.60
C LYS A 473 -15.31 -2.19 6.78
N PRO A 474 -14.76 -2.80 5.70
CA PRO A 474 -13.84 -3.92 5.81
C PRO A 474 -12.56 -3.55 6.58
N VAL A 475 -11.82 -4.57 7.03
CA VAL A 475 -10.57 -4.35 7.80
C VAL A 475 -9.50 -3.73 6.89
N ASP A 476 -8.79 -2.72 7.42
CA ASP A 476 -7.73 -1.96 6.72
C ASP A 476 -8.16 -1.27 5.40
N ASN A 477 -9.47 -1.07 5.19
CA ASN A 477 -10.00 -0.42 3.99
C ASN A 477 -11.04 0.67 4.35
N SER A 478 -11.05 1.77 3.59
CA SER A 478 -11.86 2.97 3.86
C SER A 478 -13.26 2.92 3.22
N LEU A 479 -13.50 2.00 2.28
CA LEU A 479 -14.76 1.88 1.54
C LEU A 479 -15.89 1.33 2.40
N GLN A 480 -17.12 1.65 2.04
CA GLN A 480 -18.33 1.14 2.68
C GLN A 480 -18.88 -0.08 1.94
N PHE A 481 -19.19 -1.11 2.70
CA PHE A 481 -19.86 -2.33 2.24
C PHE A 481 -21.24 -2.42 2.88
N ARG A 482 -22.21 -2.87 2.08
CA ARG A 482 -23.57 -3.13 2.52
C ARG A 482 -23.73 -4.62 2.84
N MET A 483 -24.68 -4.92 3.72
CA MET A 483 -25.08 -6.28 4.05
C MET A 483 -26.61 -6.36 4.06
N THR A 484 -27.16 -7.32 3.33
CA THR A 484 -28.59 -7.65 3.32
C THR A 484 -28.82 -9.05 3.89
N MET A 485 -29.90 -9.22 4.64
CA MET A 485 -30.32 -10.50 5.22
C MET A 485 -31.60 -10.99 4.52
N LYS A 486 -31.63 -12.24 4.05
CA LYS A 486 -32.78 -12.84 3.36
C LYS A 486 -33.02 -14.28 3.83
N ARG A 487 -34.29 -14.67 4.01
CA ARG A 487 -34.67 -16.05 4.35
C ARG A 487 -34.70 -16.92 3.08
N VAL A 488 -34.06 -18.08 3.11
CA VAL A 488 -33.99 -19.00 1.95
C VAL A 488 -35.25 -19.86 1.89
N GLN A 489 -36.07 -19.74 0.84
CA GLN A 489 -37.18 -20.66 0.48
C GLN A 489 -38.00 -21.21 1.68
N HIS A 490 -38.51 -20.30 2.53
CA HIS A 490 -39.28 -20.59 3.75
C HIS A 490 -38.59 -21.51 4.80
N SER A 491 -37.34 -21.91 4.58
CA SER A 491 -36.55 -22.77 5.46
C SER A 491 -36.12 -22.04 6.75
N ASN A 492 -35.30 -22.70 7.57
CA ASN A 492 -34.64 -22.09 8.72
C ASN A 492 -33.26 -21.47 8.37
N TYR A 493 -32.90 -21.39 7.09
CA TYR A 493 -31.63 -20.79 6.65
C TYR A 493 -31.78 -19.32 6.24
N TYR A 494 -30.77 -18.52 6.56
CA TYR A 494 -30.69 -17.10 6.26
C TYR A 494 -29.39 -16.78 5.51
N GLU A 495 -29.54 -16.15 4.35
CA GLU A 495 -28.48 -15.54 3.56
C GLU A 495 -28.10 -14.20 4.16
N PHE A 496 -26.80 -13.97 4.36
CA PHE A 496 -26.20 -12.66 4.65
C PHE A 496 -25.32 -12.30 3.47
N LYS A 497 -25.83 -11.46 2.56
CA LYS A 497 -25.15 -11.06 1.33
C LYS A 497 -24.43 -9.73 1.53
N TYR A 498 -23.10 -9.77 1.46
CA TYR A 498 -22.23 -8.61 1.59
C TYR A 498 -21.78 -8.14 0.21
N PHE A 499 -21.90 -6.85 -0.08
CA PHE A 499 -21.60 -6.27 -1.40
C PHE A 499 -21.16 -4.81 -1.28
N ARG A 500 -20.48 -4.29 -2.30
CA ARG A 500 -20.10 -2.88 -2.34
C ARG A 500 -21.29 -2.03 -2.80
N ALA A 501 -21.41 -0.81 -2.30
CA ALA A 501 -22.40 0.13 -2.82
C ALA A 501 -22.20 0.32 -4.35
N GLY A 502 -23.29 0.41 -5.11
CA GLY A 502 -23.25 0.45 -6.58
C GLY A 502 -23.01 -0.91 -7.27
N ASN A 503 -22.93 -2.02 -6.51
CA ASN A 503 -22.59 -3.37 -7.00
C ASN A 503 -21.22 -3.46 -7.70
N GLU A 504 -20.32 -2.51 -7.42
CA GLU A 504 -18.96 -2.48 -7.98
C GLU A 504 -18.14 -3.71 -7.55
N THR A 505 -17.25 -4.17 -8.43
CA THR A 505 -16.41 -5.34 -8.18
C THR A 505 -15.33 -5.09 -7.12
N PHE A 506 -14.93 -6.16 -6.46
CA PHE A 506 -13.82 -6.21 -5.51
C PHE A 506 -13.11 -7.56 -5.55
N LYS A 507 -11.88 -7.58 -5.05
CA LYS A 507 -11.05 -8.78 -4.83
C LYS A 507 -11.09 -9.10 -3.34
N ILE A 508 -11.12 -10.38 -2.99
CA ILE A 508 -11.04 -10.79 -1.59
C ILE A 508 -9.55 -10.99 -1.24
N LYS A 509 -9.12 -10.42 -0.12
CA LYS A 509 -7.79 -10.64 0.47
C LYS A 509 -7.82 -11.92 1.29
N ASN A 510 -8.60 -11.90 2.36
CA ASN A 510 -8.87 -13.02 3.26
C ASN A 510 -10.36 -12.98 3.64
N ILE A 511 -10.92 -14.10 4.10
CA ILE A 511 -12.24 -14.15 4.75
C ILE A 511 -12.03 -14.56 6.19
N ARG A 512 -12.74 -13.92 7.11
CA ARG A 512 -12.71 -14.25 8.53
C ARG A 512 -14.10 -14.22 9.15
N TYR A 513 -14.21 -14.83 10.32
CA TYR A 513 -15.30 -14.63 11.25
C TYR A 513 -14.70 -14.10 12.56
N GLY A 514 -14.83 -12.80 12.81
CA GLY A 514 -14.22 -12.15 13.97
C GLY A 514 -12.70 -12.24 13.94
N ALA A 515 -12.12 -13.00 14.88
CA ALA A 515 -10.68 -13.27 14.94
C ALA A 515 -10.25 -14.50 14.11
N LYS A 516 -11.17 -15.38 13.71
CA LYS A 516 -10.84 -16.65 13.04
C LYS A 516 -10.83 -16.49 11.52
N GLU A 517 -9.68 -16.70 10.90
CA GLU A 517 -9.56 -16.79 9.43
C GLU A 517 -10.20 -18.07 8.88
N LEU A 518 -10.85 -17.98 7.72
CA LEU A 518 -11.47 -19.11 7.03
C LEU A 518 -10.61 -19.53 5.84
N LYS A 519 -10.07 -20.75 5.87
CA LYS A 519 -9.11 -21.30 4.91
C LYS A 519 -9.77 -22.27 3.92
N GLY A 520 -9.06 -22.61 2.84
CA GLY A 520 -9.50 -23.57 1.81
C GLY A 520 -10.22 -22.96 0.59
N MET A 521 -10.74 -21.73 0.69
CA MET A 521 -11.48 -21.09 -0.39
C MET A 521 -10.57 -20.50 -1.48
N ASN A 522 -10.96 -20.62 -2.76
CA ASN A 522 -10.23 -19.99 -3.87
C ASN A 522 -10.63 -18.51 -4.01
N LEU A 523 -9.88 -17.62 -3.38
CA LEU A 523 -10.14 -16.17 -3.38
C LEU A 523 -9.71 -15.45 -4.67
N ASN A 524 -9.18 -16.18 -5.67
CA ASN A 524 -8.72 -15.62 -6.93
C ASN A 524 -9.88 -15.31 -7.89
N GLY A 525 -10.48 -14.13 -7.74
CA GLY A 525 -11.52 -13.64 -8.64
C GLY A 525 -11.87 -12.18 -8.41
N GLU A 526 -12.78 -11.68 -9.23
CA GLU A 526 -13.37 -10.34 -9.13
C GLU A 526 -14.87 -10.52 -8.92
N TRP A 527 -15.35 -10.08 -7.75
CA TRP A 527 -16.65 -10.43 -7.21
C TRP A 527 -17.49 -9.18 -6.98
N THR A 528 -18.78 -9.22 -7.27
CA THR A 528 -19.74 -8.15 -6.94
C THR A 528 -20.31 -8.31 -5.52
N SER A 529 -20.24 -9.51 -4.97
CA SER A 529 -20.79 -9.87 -3.66
C SER A 529 -20.20 -11.16 -3.10
N ILE A 530 -20.45 -11.41 -1.81
CA ILE A 530 -20.21 -12.68 -1.11
C ILE A 530 -21.43 -12.96 -0.22
N SER A 531 -22.03 -14.14 -0.35
CA SER A 531 -23.15 -14.58 0.49
C SER A 531 -22.68 -15.61 1.51
N ALA A 532 -23.07 -15.43 2.78
CA ALA A 532 -22.81 -16.37 3.85
C ALA A 532 -24.15 -16.87 4.42
N TYR A 533 -24.35 -18.18 4.42
CA TYR A 533 -25.63 -18.80 4.78
C TYR A 533 -25.56 -19.45 6.14
N TYR A 534 -26.51 -19.13 7.02
CA TYR A 534 -26.55 -19.60 8.40
C TYR A 534 -27.84 -20.34 8.71
N TRP A 535 -27.77 -21.34 9.59
CA TRP A 535 -28.95 -21.99 10.18
C TRP A 535 -29.46 -21.17 11.37
N GLY A 536 -30.51 -20.38 11.16
CA GLY A 536 -31.06 -19.40 12.11
C GLY A 536 -30.78 -17.94 11.72
N THR A 537 -31.51 -17.02 12.35
CA THR A 537 -31.48 -15.56 12.10
C THR A 537 -30.21 -14.87 12.61
N GLU A 538 -29.36 -15.57 13.37
CA GLU A 538 -28.13 -15.00 13.91
C GLU A 538 -26.90 -15.57 13.19
N PRO A 539 -26.01 -14.70 12.69
CA PRO A 539 -24.79 -15.14 12.04
C PRO A 539 -23.76 -15.59 13.09
N LEU A 540 -23.90 -16.82 13.61
CA LEU A 540 -22.93 -17.46 14.52
C LEU A 540 -22.00 -18.41 13.75
N TYR A 541 -20.73 -18.53 14.14
CA TYR A 541 -19.75 -19.35 13.43
C TYR A 541 -20.13 -20.84 13.35
N ASP A 542 -20.72 -21.38 14.42
CA ASP A 542 -21.19 -22.77 14.46
C ASP A 542 -22.43 -22.99 13.57
N ARG A 543 -23.21 -21.93 13.32
CA ARG A 543 -24.40 -21.90 12.46
C ARG A 543 -24.09 -21.59 10.99
N LEU A 544 -22.90 -21.08 10.65
CA LEU A 544 -22.46 -20.80 9.28
C LEU A 544 -22.33 -22.13 8.50
N MET A 545 -23.14 -22.34 7.47
CA MET A 545 -23.15 -23.57 6.68
C MET A 545 -22.34 -23.45 5.39
N VAL A 546 -22.64 -22.42 4.58
CA VAL A 546 -22.09 -22.24 3.22
C VAL A 546 -21.61 -20.81 3.03
N VAL A 547 -20.54 -20.63 2.25
CA VAL A 547 -20.08 -19.34 1.73
C VAL A 547 -20.08 -19.41 0.20
N GLN A 548 -20.62 -18.41 -0.48
CA GLN A 548 -20.73 -18.32 -1.94
C GLN A 548 -20.15 -17.00 -2.43
N PHE A 549 -19.44 -17.00 -3.57
CA PHE A 549 -18.94 -15.78 -4.20
C PHE A 549 -19.78 -15.39 -5.42
N GLY A 550 -20.14 -14.10 -5.52
CA GLY A 550 -21.08 -13.59 -6.52
C GLY A 550 -22.46 -14.26 -6.44
N ASP A 551 -23.04 -14.51 -7.60
CA ASP A 551 -24.34 -15.18 -7.80
C ASP A 551 -24.16 -16.45 -8.66
N ARG A 552 -23.07 -17.19 -8.45
CA ARG A 552 -22.72 -18.40 -9.21
C ARG A 552 -22.73 -19.64 -8.33
N ASP A 553 -23.35 -20.73 -8.80
CA ASP A 553 -23.43 -21.97 -8.03
C ASP A 553 -22.08 -22.73 -7.98
N GLU A 554 -21.20 -22.50 -8.95
CA GLU A 554 -19.86 -23.10 -9.03
C GLU A 554 -18.88 -22.53 -7.99
N ASP A 555 -19.16 -21.35 -7.43
CA ASP A 555 -18.31 -20.61 -6.49
C ASP A 555 -18.79 -20.77 -5.02
N CYS A 556 -19.39 -21.92 -4.70
CA CYS A 556 -19.87 -22.31 -3.38
C CYS A 556 -18.83 -23.12 -2.58
N TYR A 557 -18.79 -22.88 -1.26
CA TYR A 557 -17.89 -23.52 -0.31
C TYR A 557 -18.64 -23.99 0.93
N SER A 558 -18.38 -25.22 1.35
CA SER A 558 -18.98 -25.84 2.53
C SER A 558 -17.91 -26.23 3.55
N TYR A 559 -18.31 -26.39 4.82
CA TYR A 559 -17.38 -26.77 5.88
C TYR A 559 -16.89 -28.21 5.72
N GLY A 560 -15.58 -28.41 5.57
CA GLY A 560 -14.96 -29.68 5.22
C GLY A 560 -14.77 -30.70 6.35
N GLY A 561 -15.21 -30.39 7.58
CA GLY A 561 -15.05 -31.28 8.74
C GLY A 561 -13.79 -30.98 9.55
N ASP A 562 -12.98 -32.02 9.78
CA ASP A 562 -12.02 -32.09 10.89
C ASP A 562 -10.85 -31.11 10.78
N ASN A 563 -10.46 -30.72 9.56
CA ASN A 563 -9.34 -29.79 9.31
C ASN A 563 -9.72 -28.30 9.47
N GLU A 564 -10.98 -27.99 9.76
CA GLU A 564 -11.58 -26.64 9.75
C GLU A 564 -11.54 -25.89 8.39
N GLU A 565 -11.09 -26.54 7.32
CA GLU A 565 -11.01 -25.96 5.98
C GLU A 565 -12.36 -25.95 5.26
N TRP A 566 -12.54 -24.96 4.39
CA TRP A 566 -13.72 -24.79 3.54
C TRP A 566 -13.44 -25.41 2.18
N ILE A 567 -14.21 -26.43 1.82
CA ILE A 567 -14.04 -27.20 0.59
C ILE A 567 -14.99 -26.62 -0.47
N GLN A 568 -14.45 -26.32 -1.66
CA GLN A 568 -15.27 -25.95 -2.81
C GLN A 568 -16.20 -27.11 -3.14
N THR A 569 -17.50 -26.85 -3.20
CA THR A 569 -18.47 -27.87 -3.55
C THR A 569 -18.36 -28.20 -5.03
N ALA A 570 -18.58 -29.47 -5.40
CA ALA A 570 -18.41 -29.93 -6.78
C ALA A 570 -19.21 -29.05 -7.77
N SER A 571 -18.54 -28.57 -8.82
CA SER A 571 -19.14 -27.63 -9.77
C SER A 571 -20.30 -28.28 -10.54
N LYS A 572 -21.39 -27.51 -10.66
CA LYS A 572 -22.73 -27.94 -11.07
C LYS A 572 -23.42 -28.86 -10.06
N PHE A 573 -24.13 -28.21 -9.14
CA PHE A 573 -25.32 -28.79 -8.57
C PHE A 573 -26.42 -28.89 -9.64
N GLU A 574 -27.05 -30.06 -9.76
CA GLU A 574 -28.43 -30.17 -10.30
C GLU A 574 -29.47 -29.76 -9.23
N THR A 575 -29.03 -29.70 -7.97
CA THR A 575 -29.81 -29.40 -6.76
C THR A 575 -29.81 -27.91 -6.42
N THR A 576 -30.84 -27.42 -5.74
CA THR A 576 -30.90 -26.02 -5.28
C THR A 576 -29.91 -25.71 -4.14
N ILE A 577 -29.63 -24.41 -3.91
CA ILE A 577 -28.87 -23.93 -2.74
C ILE A 577 -29.47 -24.41 -1.40
N LEU A 578 -30.78 -24.66 -1.35
CA LEU A 578 -31.45 -25.21 -0.16
C LEU A 578 -30.98 -26.64 0.13
N GLU A 579 -30.89 -27.49 -0.89
CA GLU A 579 -30.45 -28.89 -0.74
C GLU A 579 -28.97 -28.98 -0.34
N LEU A 580 -28.11 -28.07 -0.83
CA LEU A 580 -26.74 -27.93 -0.33
C LEU A 580 -26.75 -27.56 1.17
N LEU A 581 -27.58 -26.60 1.58
CA LEU A 581 -27.68 -26.18 2.98
C LEU A 581 -28.18 -27.32 3.88
N GLU A 582 -29.18 -28.08 3.44
CA GLU A 582 -29.70 -29.24 4.16
C GLU A 582 -28.68 -30.41 4.21
N SER A 583 -27.92 -30.64 3.13
CA SER A 583 -26.81 -31.60 3.13
C SER A 583 -25.68 -31.21 4.09
N THR A 584 -25.29 -29.93 4.05
CA THR A 584 -24.22 -29.39 4.91
C THR A 584 -24.64 -29.39 6.38
N ASN A 585 -25.89 -29.02 6.68
CA ASN A 585 -26.42 -29.01 8.03
C ASN A 585 -26.59 -30.43 8.58
N CYS A 586 -26.98 -31.42 7.76
CA CYS A 586 -26.91 -32.81 8.22
C CYS A 586 -25.47 -33.21 8.57
N LYS A 587 -24.51 -33.00 7.66
CA LYS A 587 -23.09 -33.39 7.87
C LYS A 587 -22.43 -32.69 9.06
N ARG A 588 -22.78 -31.43 9.35
CA ARG A 588 -22.13 -30.60 10.38
C ARG A 588 -22.87 -30.54 11.73
N LYS A 589 -24.17 -30.83 11.77
CA LYS A 589 -25.01 -30.72 12.97
C LYS A 589 -25.84 -31.97 13.26
N ASN A 590 -25.65 -33.06 12.50
CA ASN A 590 -26.51 -34.25 12.50
C ASN A 590 -28.00 -33.87 12.35
N ALA A 591 -28.29 -32.82 11.57
CA ALA A 591 -29.62 -32.24 11.42
C ALA A 591 -30.35 -32.82 10.19
N HIS A 592 -30.95 -33.99 10.38
CA HIS A 592 -31.57 -34.80 9.33
C HIS A 592 -32.90 -34.22 8.84
N ILE A 593 -33.28 -34.56 7.60
CA ILE A 593 -34.62 -34.33 7.04
C ILE A 593 -35.47 -35.56 7.31
N ILE A 594 -36.67 -35.38 7.87
CA ILE A 594 -37.62 -36.48 8.11
C ILE A 594 -38.70 -36.46 7.02
N ASP A 595 -38.78 -37.55 6.26
CA ASP A 595 -39.90 -37.83 5.36
C ASP A 595 -41.06 -38.40 6.17
N ILE A 596 -42.10 -37.59 6.40
CA ILE A 596 -43.29 -37.98 7.17
C ILE A 596 -44.33 -38.73 6.32
N ALA A 597 -44.17 -38.77 4.99
CA ALA A 597 -44.98 -39.64 4.13
C ALA A 597 -44.45 -41.09 4.08
N SER A 598 -43.21 -41.31 4.50
CA SER A 598 -42.53 -42.60 4.30
C SER A 598 -42.95 -43.65 5.32
N THR A 599 -43.56 -44.73 4.85
CA THR A 599 -44.07 -45.85 5.67
C THR A 599 -43.08 -47.01 5.82
N SER A 600 -41.86 -46.86 5.30
CA SER A 600 -40.80 -47.89 5.26
C SER A 600 -39.43 -47.27 5.55
N ILE A 601 -38.37 -48.09 5.69
CA ILE A 601 -37.01 -47.60 5.96
C ILE A 601 -36.49 -46.80 4.76
N TYR A 602 -35.98 -45.60 5.00
CA TYR A 602 -35.41 -44.70 3.98
C TYR A 602 -34.09 -44.07 4.45
N SER A 603 -33.39 -43.37 3.54
CA SER A 603 -32.19 -42.59 3.86
C SER A 603 -32.49 -41.09 3.84
N CYS A 604 -31.95 -40.35 4.82
CA CYS A 604 -32.00 -38.89 4.85
C CYS A 604 -31.29 -38.30 3.62
N GLN A 605 -32.04 -37.58 2.77
CA GLN A 605 -31.57 -37.10 1.45
C GLN A 605 -30.27 -36.27 1.53
N GLY A 606 -30.07 -35.48 2.59
CA GLY A 606 -28.87 -34.65 2.73
C GLY A 606 -27.56 -35.42 3.01
N CYS A 607 -27.60 -36.67 3.45
CA CYS A 607 -26.44 -37.34 4.07
C CYS A 607 -26.44 -38.88 4.06
N GLY A 608 -27.48 -39.53 3.52
CA GLY A 608 -27.55 -40.99 3.41
C GLY A 608 -27.94 -41.73 4.70
N THR A 609 -27.83 -41.09 5.88
CA THR A 609 -28.16 -41.67 7.19
C THR A 609 -29.53 -42.34 7.18
N GLY A 610 -29.60 -43.62 7.55
CA GLY A 610 -30.86 -44.37 7.58
C GLY A 610 -31.81 -43.87 8.66
N ILE A 611 -33.09 -43.77 8.30
CA ILE A 611 -34.21 -43.56 9.22
C ILE A 611 -34.99 -44.86 9.26
N LYS A 612 -35.05 -45.51 10.43
CA LYS A 612 -35.90 -46.68 10.64
C LYS A 612 -37.34 -46.19 10.78
N VAL A 613 -38.28 -46.84 10.11
CA VAL A 613 -39.71 -46.63 10.30
C VAL A 613 -40.32 -47.89 10.92
N HIS A 614 -40.98 -47.74 12.06
CA HIS A 614 -41.70 -48.82 12.74
C HIS A 614 -43.20 -48.49 12.81
N THR A 615 -44.04 -49.38 12.27
CA THR A 615 -45.50 -49.19 12.22
C THR A 615 -46.17 -49.71 13.48
N ILE A 616 -46.73 -48.78 14.27
CA ILE A 616 -47.55 -49.06 15.44
C ILE A 616 -49.01 -49.01 15.00
N TYR A 617 -49.66 -50.17 14.96
CA TYR A 617 -51.04 -50.33 14.50
C TYR A 617 -52.04 -50.04 15.62
N PHE A 618 -52.94 -49.09 15.39
CA PHE A 618 -54.13 -48.89 16.21
C PHE A 618 -55.40 -49.20 15.38
N SER A 619 -56.53 -49.44 16.04
CA SER A 619 -57.77 -49.86 15.37
C SER A 619 -58.34 -48.81 14.40
N GLN A 620 -58.12 -47.52 14.72
CA GLN A 620 -58.66 -46.36 14.02
C GLN A 620 -57.62 -45.49 13.29
N TYR A 621 -56.32 -45.62 13.58
CA TYR A 621 -55.27 -44.83 12.93
C TYR A 621 -53.96 -45.62 12.81
N HIS A 622 -53.09 -45.19 11.90
CA HIS A 622 -51.72 -45.69 11.78
C HIS A 622 -50.77 -44.69 12.44
N CYS A 623 -49.79 -45.20 13.19
CA CYS A 623 -48.72 -44.41 13.77
C CYS A 623 -47.39 -44.97 13.27
N TYR A 624 -46.57 -44.14 12.64
CA TYR A 624 -45.24 -44.50 12.18
C TYR A 624 -44.20 -43.85 13.09
N GLU A 625 -43.31 -44.64 13.68
CA GLU A 625 -42.16 -44.15 14.44
C GLU A 625 -40.95 -44.05 13.51
N HIS A 626 -40.54 -42.83 13.18
CA HIS A 626 -39.36 -42.52 12.39
C HIS A 626 -38.19 -42.26 13.35
N THR A 627 -37.27 -43.22 13.47
CA THR A 627 -36.14 -43.17 14.40
C THR A 627 -34.81 -43.09 13.63
N ILE A 628 -34.06 -42.01 13.85
CA ILE A 628 -32.77 -41.70 13.22
C ILE A 628 -31.71 -42.72 13.66
N THR A 629 -31.05 -43.40 12.72
CA THR A 629 -29.93 -44.32 13.01
C THR A 629 -28.58 -43.60 12.98
N GLY A 630 -27.55 -44.20 13.59
CA GLY A 630 -26.22 -43.60 13.74
C GLY A 630 -25.87 -43.25 15.19
N GLU A 631 -24.72 -42.63 15.36
CA GLU A 631 -24.13 -42.23 16.65
C GLU A 631 -24.13 -40.69 16.82
N GLY A 632 -23.83 -40.23 18.04
CA GLY A 632 -23.90 -38.80 18.41
C GLY A 632 -25.31 -38.32 18.76
N SER A 633 -25.47 -37.01 18.92
CA SER A 633 -26.76 -36.36 19.20
C SER A 633 -27.49 -36.03 17.89
N PRO A 634 -28.56 -36.77 17.52
CA PRO A 634 -29.30 -36.50 16.30
C PRO A 634 -30.15 -35.24 16.43
N SER A 635 -30.36 -34.54 15.33
CA SER A 635 -31.21 -33.35 15.22
C SER A 635 -32.11 -33.47 13.98
N ILE A 636 -33.16 -32.68 13.92
CA ILE A 636 -34.09 -32.61 12.78
C ILE A 636 -34.05 -31.19 12.23
N SER A 637 -33.54 -31.03 10.99
CA SER A 637 -33.49 -29.72 10.33
C SER A 637 -34.83 -29.32 9.72
N ARG A 638 -35.58 -30.29 9.19
CA ARG A 638 -36.84 -30.09 8.47
C ARG A 638 -37.66 -31.39 8.34
N PHE A 639 -38.90 -31.23 7.92
CA PHE A 639 -39.85 -32.29 7.58
C PHE A 639 -40.28 -32.14 6.11
N LYS A 640 -40.65 -33.25 5.47
CA LYS A 640 -41.26 -33.26 4.13
C LYS A 640 -42.36 -34.33 4.03
N ASP A 641 -43.44 -33.99 3.34
CA ASP A 641 -44.52 -34.89 2.95
C ASP A 641 -44.22 -35.42 1.54
N GLY A 642 -43.36 -36.44 1.45
CA GLY A 642 -42.87 -36.99 0.19
C GLY A 642 -42.01 -35.99 -0.58
N ASN A 643 -42.59 -35.36 -1.61
CA ASN A 643 -41.91 -34.36 -2.44
C ASN A 643 -42.19 -32.90 -2.01
N LEU A 644 -43.08 -32.67 -1.04
CA LEU A 644 -43.42 -31.34 -0.55
C LEU A 644 -42.70 -31.05 0.77
N TYR A 645 -41.92 -29.97 0.82
CA TYR A 645 -41.31 -29.52 2.08
C TYR A 645 -42.36 -28.88 3.00
N ASP A 646 -42.41 -29.33 4.25
CA ASP A 646 -43.40 -28.83 5.21
C ASP A 646 -43.09 -27.40 5.67
N ILE A 647 -44.16 -26.64 5.96
CA ILE A 647 -44.10 -25.26 6.44
C ILE A 647 -44.75 -25.18 7.82
N GLY A 648 -44.08 -24.57 8.79
CA GLY A 648 -44.64 -24.27 10.13
C GLY A 648 -44.11 -25.15 11.27
N VAL A 649 -43.52 -26.32 10.97
CA VAL A 649 -42.76 -27.09 11.96
C VAL A 649 -41.35 -26.47 12.12
N PRO A 650 -40.89 -26.15 13.34
CA PRO A 650 -39.53 -25.65 13.57
C PRO A 650 -38.51 -26.79 13.48
N ALA A 651 -37.22 -26.43 13.47
CA ALA A 651 -36.14 -27.41 13.61
C ALA A 651 -35.90 -27.79 15.08
N PHE A 652 -35.45 -29.01 15.34
CA PHE A 652 -35.29 -29.60 16.67
C PHE A 652 -33.86 -30.12 16.87
N SER A 653 -33.22 -29.82 18.01
CA SER A 653 -31.89 -30.32 18.35
C SER A 653 -31.95 -31.42 19.42
N ASN A 654 -31.07 -32.41 19.29
CA ASN A 654 -30.96 -33.57 20.18
C ASN A 654 -32.21 -34.46 20.23
N PHE A 655 -33.03 -34.51 19.17
CA PHE A 655 -34.20 -35.39 19.05
C PHE A 655 -33.96 -36.51 18.04
N ARG A 656 -34.26 -37.75 18.44
CA ARG A 656 -34.01 -38.96 17.64
C ARG A 656 -35.23 -39.50 16.90
N THR A 657 -36.43 -39.23 17.41
CA THR A 657 -37.65 -39.97 17.04
C THR A 657 -38.79 -39.01 16.67
N VAL A 658 -39.56 -39.35 15.65
CA VAL A 658 -40.77 -38.65 15.25
C VAL A 658 -41.90 -39.67 15.11
N TYR A 659 -42.99 -39.48 15.86
CA TYR A 659 -44.22 -40.24 15.66
C TYR A 659 -45.12 -39.47 14.68
N VAL A 660 -45.56 -40.14 13.62
CA VAL A 660 -46.40 -39.56 12.55
C VAL A 660 -47.71 -40.32 12.49
N TYR A 661 -48.84 -39.61 12.59
CA TYR A 661 -50.17 -40.20 12.73
C TYR A 661 -51.06 -39.91 11.51
N LEU A 662 -51.64 -40.98 10.95
CA LEU A 662 -52.51 -40.95 9.77
C LEU A 662 -53.89 -41.54 10.14
N LYS A 663 -54.97 -40.82 9.81
CA LYS A 663 -56.36 -41.32 9.88
C LYS A 663 -56.45 -42.57 8.99
N LYS A 664 -57.04 -43.66 9.49
CA LYS A 664 -57.16 -44.90 8.70
C LYS A 664 -57.95 -44.63 7.42
N HIS A 665 -57.46 -45.16 6.30
CA HIS A 665 -57.91 -44.84 4.93
C HIS A 665 -57.59 -43.41 4.44
N PHE A 666 -56.67 -42.69 5.08
CA PHE A 666 -56.17 -41.39 4.63
C PHE A 666 -54.63 -41.42 4.55
N GLU A 667 -54.09 -41.21 3.35
CA GLU A 667 -52.66 -41.41 3.05
C GLU A 667 -51.75 -40.28 3.54
N LYS A 668 -52.33 -39.13 3.93
CA LYS A 668 -51.58 -37.95 4.35
C LYS A 668 -51.43 -37.88 5.89
N PRO A 669 -50.23 -37.57 6.40
CA PRO A 669 -50.04 -37.21 7.82
C PRO A 669 -50.98 -36.10 8.27
N LEU A 670 -51.52 -36.23 9.48
CA LEU A 670 -52.44 -35.27 10.11
C LEU A 670 -51.91 -34.70 11.43
N LEU A 671 -51.07 -35.45 12.13
CA LEU A 671 -50.49 -35.08 13.43
C LEU A 671 -49.07 -35.65 13.49
N ILE A 672 -48.14 -34.92 14.11
CA ILE A 672 -46.79 -35.40 14.43
C ILE A 672 -46.43 -35.10 15.89
N ASN A 673 -45.62 -35.97 16.49
CA ASN A 673 -44.98 -35.77 17.80
C ASN A 673 -43.46 -35.94 17.71
N ILE A 674 -42.70 -35.00 18.26
CA ILE A 674 -41.24 -35.05 18.30
C ILE A 674 -40.80 -35.63 19.65
N ALA A 675 -39.96 -36.66 19.63
CA ALA A 675 -39.68 -37.51 20.79
C ALA A 675 -38.24 -38.06 20.80
N GLY A 676 -37.87 -38.74 21.90
CA GLY A 676 -36.54 -39.30 22.08
C GLY A 676 -35.47 -38.20 22.16
N TYR A 677 -35.58 -37.32 23.15
CA TYR A 677 -34.56 -36.32 23.45
C TYR A 677 -33.32 -36.96 24.08
N ILE A 678 -32.13 -36.61 23.58
CA ILE A 678 -30.83 -37.18 23.96
C ILE A 678 -29.82 -36.05 24.21
N GLY A 679 -30.13 -35.20 25.19
CA GLY A 679 -29.22 -34.18 25.70
C GLY A 679 -29.32 -34.06 27.22
N ASP A 680 -28.29 -33.52 27.85
CA ASP A 680 -28.21 -33.35 29.31
C ASP A 680 -29.07 -32.18 29.83
N GLY A 681 -29.74 -31.47 28.92
CA GLY A 681 -30.65 -30.37 29.22
C GLY A 681 -32.04 -30.85 29.66
N LYS A 682 -32.92 -29.89 29.95
CA LYS A 682 -34.35 -30.20 30.13
C LYS A 682 -34.98 -30.48 28.77
N GLU A 683 -35.58 -31.66 28.61
CA GLU A 683 -36.42 -31.95 27.44
C GLU A 683 -37.51 -30.87 27.31
N PRO A 684 -37.73 -30.31 26.11
CA PRO A 684 -38.83 -29.37 25.87
C PRO A 684 -40.19 -29.89 26.37
N PRO A 685 -41.06 -29.02 26.93
CA PRO A 685 -42.38 -29.43 27.41
C PRO A 685 -43.16 -30.24 26.36
N TYR A 686 -44.01 -31.17 26.81
CA TYR A 686 -44.73 -32.06 25.88
C TYR A 686 -45.57 -31.26 24.87
N ASP A 687 -46.18 -30.15 25.30
CA ASP A 687 -46.95 -29.23 24.46
C ASP A 687 -46.12 -28.41 23.45
N GLU A 688 -44.78 -28.53 23.47
CA GLU A 688 -43.91 -27.91 22.49
C GLU A 688 -43.58 -28.83 21.31
N ARG A 689 -44.04 -30.08 21.37
CA ARG A 689 -43.58 -31.16 20.49
C ARG A 689 -44.68 -31.77 19.62
N TRP A 690 -45.88 -31.20 19.62
CA TRP A 690 -47.02 -31.64 18.82
C TRP A 690 -47.40 -30.63 17.76
N TYR A 691 -47.55 -31.08 16.52
CA TYR A 691 -47.96 -30.26 15.38
C TYR A 691 -49.04 -30.99 14.59
N GLN A 692 -50.15 -30.31 14.31
CA GLN A 692 -51.24 -30.81 13.47
C GLN A 692 -51.19 -30.16 12.08
N ARG A 693 -51.61 -30.88 11.04
CA ARG A 693 -51.74 -30.32 9.69
C ARG A 693 -52.94 -29.37 9.62
N GLY A 694 -52.76 -28.24 8.93
CA GLY A 694 -53.83 -27.29 8.63
C GLY A 694 -54.91 -27.92 7.73
N TYR A 695 -56.17 -27.55 7.97
CA TYR A 695 -57.33 -28.11 7.26
C TYR A 695 -57.31 -27.89 5.74
N ASN A 696 -56.60 -26.85 5.27
CA ASN A 696 -56.64 -26.39 3.88
C ASN A 696 -55.73 -27.17 2.91
N ALA A 697 -55.13 -28.28 3.36
CA ALA A 697 -54.24 -29.15 2.58
C ALA A 697 -53.01 -28.47 1.93
N ASP A 698 -52.65 -27.27 2.41
CA ASP A 698 -51.60 -26.37 1.94
C ASP A 698 -50.17 -26.76 2.38
N GLY A 699 -50.00 -27.92 3.03
CA GLY A 699 -48.72 -28.34 3.61
C GLY A 699 -48.32 -27.57 4.87
N LYS A 700 -49.19 -26.71 5.41
CA LYS A 700 -48.94 -25.97 6.64
C LYS A 700 -49.19 -26.85 7.86
N TRP A 701 -48.31 -26.71 8.85
CA TRP A 701 -48.41 -27.34 10.16
C TRP A 701 -48.53 -26.28 11.25
N GLU A 702 -49.35 -26.56 12.26
CA GLU A 702 -49.64 -25.66 13.36
C GLU A 702 -49.40 -26.37 14.70
N LYS A 703 -48.78 -25.66 15.65
CA LYS A 703 -48.48 -26.19 16.98
C LYS A 703 -49.78 -26.48 17.73
N VAL A 704 -49.95 -27.70 18.24
CA VAL A 704 -51.15 -28.07 19.01
C VAL A 704 -51.17 -27.29 20.32
N GLY A 705 -52.33 -26.72 20.67
CA GLY A 705 -52.48 -25.91 21.87
C GLY A 705 -52.25 -26.70 23.16
N LYS A 706 -51.60 -26.08 24.16
CA LYS A 706 -51.19 -26.71 25.44
C LYS A 706 -52.28 -27.48 26.20
N LYS A 707 -53.56 -27.16 26.00
CA LYS A 707 -54.71 -27.84 26.64
C LYS A 707 -55.18 -29.09 25.88
N ASP A 708 -54.82 -29.20 24.60
CA ASP A 708 -55.24 -30.26 23.68
C ASP A 708 -54.07 -31.17 23.27
N ALA A 709 -52.83 -30.72 23.44
CA ALA A 709 -51.62 -31.51 23.22
C ALA A 709 -51.59 -32.76 24.14
N PRO A 710 -51.46 -33.99 23.59
CA PRO A 710 -51.36 -35.20 24.39
C PRO A 710 -50.07 -35.22 25.24
N LYS A 711 -50.13 -35.75 26.46
CA LYS A 711 -48.97 -35.81 27.38
C LYS A 711 -47.99 -36.92 27.02
N ARG A 712 -48.41 -37.90 26.21
CA ARG A 712 -47.61 -39.03 25.72
C ARG A 712 -47.98 -39.37 24.28
N TYR A 713 -47.00 -39.87 23.52
CA TYR A 713 -47.18 -40.31 22.12
C TYR A 713 -48.19 -41.47 21.94
N ASN A 714 -48.63 -42.11 23.03
CA ASN A 714 -49.59 -43.21 23.07
C ASN A 714 -50.90 -42.86 23.80
N GLU A 715 -51.20 -41.59 24.03
CA GLU A 715 -52.45 -41.12 24.67
C GLU A 715 -53.62 -41.13 23.67
N TYR A 716 -54.08 -42.34 23.35
CA TYR A 716 -55.03 -42.71 22.29
C TYR A 716 -56.25 -41.78 22.16
N GLU A 717 -56.97 -41.52 23.26
CA GLU A 717 -58.19 -40.69 23.23
C GLU A 717 -57.92 -39.24 22.80
N THR A 718 -56.85 -38.63 23.29
CA THR A 718 -56.48 -37.25 22.95
C THR A 718 -55.93 -37.17 21.52
N ILE A 719 -55.21 -38.21 21.07
CA ILE A 719 -54.74 -38.35 19.68
C ILE A 719 -55.93 -38.49 18.72
N LEU A 720 -56.92 -39.33 19.03
CA LEU A 720 -58.18 -39.43 18.28
C LEU A 720 -58.92 -38.09 18.23
N LYS A 721 -59.03 -37.41 19.38
CA LYS A 721 -59.69 -36.10 19.48
C LYS A 721 -59.04 -35.05 18.56
N ILE A 722 -57.74 -35.14 18.27
CA ILE A 722 -57.09 -34.25 17.29
C ILE A 722 -57.35 -34.71 15.85
N ILE A 723 -57.15 -36.00 15.56
CA ILE A 723 -57.26 -36.58 14.21
C ILE A 723 -58.70 -36.59 13.66
N TYR A 724 -59.70 -36.68 14.53
CA TYR A 724 -61.12 -36.71 14.18
C TYR A 724 -61.92 -35.50 14.70
N GLY A 725 -61.47 -34.84 15.77
CA GLY A 725 -62.17 -33.70 16.37
C GLY A 725 -61.85 -32.34 15.74
N THR A 726 -61.12 -32.32 14.62
CA THR A 726 -60.84 -31.15 13.77
C THR A 726 -62.08 -30.67 12.98
N LYS A 727 -63.23 -30.56 13.66
CA LYS A 727 -64.49 -29.91 13.26
C LYS A 727 -64.99 -30.16 11.82
N GLU A 728 -64.94 -31.40 11.34
CA GLU A 728 -65.72 -31.82 10.15
C GLU A 728 -67.22 -31.41 10.31
N GLY A 729 -67.74 -31.42 11.54
CA GLY A 729 -69.13 -31.09 11.90
C GLY A 729 -69.51 -29.61 12.11
N LYS A 730 -68.80 -28.60 11.57
CA LYS A 730 -69.28 -27.19 11.63
C LYS A 730 -69.28 -26.35 10.36
N HIS A 731 -68.71 -26.81 9.23
CA HIS A 731 -68.80 -26.09 7.95
C HIS A 731 -69.25 -26.90 6.73
N LEU A 732 -69.42 -28.23 6.87
CA LEU A 732 -69.93 -29.09 5.78
C LEU A 732 -71.44 -29.35 5.81
N ASN A 733 -72.16 -28.91 6.85
CA ASN A 733 -73.63 -28.97 6.89
C ASN A 733 -74.27 -27.68 6.34
N LYS A 734 -74.06 -27.41 5.04
CA LYS A 734 -75.12 -26.86 4.19
C LYS A 734 -75.68 -28.02 3.35
N PRO A 735 -77.00 -28.18 3.20
CA PRO A 735 -77.55 -29.30 2.42
C PRO A 735 -77.07 -29.26 0.96
N VAL A 736 -76.63 -30.41 0.44
CA VAL A 736 -76.40 -30.62 -0.99
C VAL A 736 -77.76 -30.84 -1.68
N GLU A 737 -78.54 -29.76 -1.77
CA GLU A 737 -79.89 -29.77 -2.36
C GLU A 737 -80.07 -28.67 -3.43
N GLN A 738 -78.97 -28.07 -3.91
CA GLN A 738 -79.04 -26.99 -4.90
C GLN A 738 -78.03 -27.03 -6.06
N GLU A 739 -77.28 -28.13 -6.22
CA GLU A 739 -76.33 -28.27 -7.35
C GLU A 739 -76.76 -29.32 -8.41
N ASN A 740 -77.74 -30.19 -8.10
CA ASN A 740 -78.42 -31.06 -9.06
C ASN A 740 -79.52 -30.33 -9.87
N LYS A 741 -79.33 -29.04 -10.18
CA LYS A 741 -80.31 -28.21 -10.94
C LYS A 741 -79.73 -27.39 -12.11
N LEU A 742 -78.44 -27.53 -12.43
CA LEU A 742 -77.81 -26.88 -13.58
C LEU A 742 -77.20 -27.82 -14.63
N LEU A 743 -77.22 -29.15 -14.41
CA LEU A 743 -76.75 -30.17 -15.37
C LEU A 743 -77.89 -30.87 -16.14
N THR A 744 -79.07 -30.26 -16.20
CA THR A 744 -80.24 -30.81 -16.92
C THR A 744 -80.90 -29.75 -17.82
N ASN A 745 -80.10 -28.85 -18.41
CA ASN A 745 -80.64 -27.79 -19.26
C ASN A 745 -79.74 -27.37 -20.44
N GLN A 746 -79.10 -28.34 -21.11
CA GLN A 746 -78.57 -28.14 -22.46
C GLN A 746 -78.53 -29.42 -23.31
N TYR A 747 -79.67 -30.15 -23.33
CA TYR A 747 -79.85 -31.33 -24.19
C TYR A 747 -81.21 -31.32 -24.89
N ASN A 748 -81.50 -30.24 -25.63
CA ASN A 748 -82.61 -30.13 -26.59
C ASN A 748 -82.40 -28.92 -27.54
N ASN A 749 -81.61 -29.16 -28.59
CA ASN A 749 -81.42 -28.42 -29.84
C ASN A 749 -80.14 -29.02 -30.46
N SER A 750 -80.12 -29.68 -31.62
CA SER A 750 -80.97 -29.54 -32.81
C SER A 750 -81.19 -30.89 -33.52
N MET A 751 -82.38 -31.08 -34.13
CA MET A 751 -82.59 -32.03 -35.23
C MET A 751 -82.44 -31.30 -36.57
N GLY A 752 -81.75 -31.89 -37.56
CA GLY A 752 -81.62 -31.29 -38.90
C GLY A 752 -80.81 -32.14 -39.87
N TYR A 753 -81.48 -33.05 -40.59
CA TYR A 753 -80.90 -33.98 -41.55
C TYR A 753 -80.20 -33.33 -42.76
N ASN A 754 -79.12 -33.97 -43.25
CA ASN A 754 -78.90 -34.41 -44.66
C ASN A 754 -77.40 -34.65 -44.97
N THR A 755 -76.93 -35.48 -45.92
CA THR A 755 -77.34 -36.79 -46.51
C THR A 755 -76.19 -37.23 -47.47
N GLY A 756 -75.75 -38.49 -47.43
CA GLY A 756 -74.79 -39.08 -48.40
C GLY A 756 -73.31 -38.64 -48.21
N SER A 757 -72.31 -39.36 -48.73
CA SER A 757 -72.32 -40.67 -49.43
C SER A 757 -70.94 -41.35 -49.35
N ASP A 758 -70.91 -42.63 -49.73
CA ASP A 758 -69.82 -43.60 -50.03
C ASP A 758 -68.44 -43.04 -50.48
N ASP A 759 -67.31 -43.75 -50.41
CA ASP A 759 -67.09 -45.21 -50.28
C ASP A 759 -65.69 -45.57 -49.69
N ARG A 760 -65.51 -46.85 -49.28
CA ARG A 760 -64.28 -47.69 -49.25
C ARG A 760 -62.91 -47.20 -48.73
N ALA A 761 -62.50 -47.90 -47.66
CA ALA A 761 -61.35 -48.85 -47.61
C ALA A 761 -59.94 -48.44 -47.12
N ILE A 762 -59.52 -49.18 -46.07
CA ILE A 762 -58.18 -49.77 -45.80
C ILE A 762 -56.95 -48.84 -45.72
N GLY A 763 -56.35 -48.75 -44.53
CA GLY A 763 -54.92 -48.41 -44.38
C GLY A 763 -54.49 -47.75 -43.06
N THR A 764 -53.95 -48.53 -42.12
CA THR A 764 -52.85 -48.04 -41.24
C THR A 764 -51.57 -47.87 -42.09
N PRO A 765 -50.62 -46.96 -41.79
CA PRO A 765 -50.16 -46.65 -40.41
C PRO A 765 -49.73 -45.19 -40.12
N GLY A 766 -49.25 -44.96 -38.89
CA GLY A 766 -47.94 -44.33 -38.66
C GLY A 766 -47.75 -42.82 -38.90
N THR A 767 -47.85 -42.06 -37.80
CA THR A 767 -46.93 -40.97 -37.39
C THR A 767 -46.83 -39.66 -38.22
N GLN A 768 -46.76 -38.54 -37.49
CA GLN A 768 -46.55 -37.15 -37.92
C GLN A 768 -47.75 -36.40 -38.53
N LEU A 769 -48.06 -35.25 -37.94
CA LEU A 769 -48.59 -34.10 -38.65
C LEU A 769 -48.05 -32.81 -38.02
N ARG A 770 -48.02 -31.72 -38.79
CA ARG A 770 -47.39 -30.44 -38.47
C ARG A 770 -48.44 -29.33 -38.30
N ASN A 771 -48.10 -28.33 -37.48
CA ASN A 771 -48.44 -26.90 -37.59
C ASN A 771 -49.92 -26.46 -37.71
N HIS A 772 -50.30 -25.46 -36.92
CA HIS A 772 -50.61 -24.09 -37.39
C HIS A 772 -50.49 -23.13 -36.18
N ILE A 773 -49.50 -22.23 -36.15
CA ILE A 773 -49.55 -20.83 -36.63
C ILE A 773 -50.64 -19.98 -35.94
N VAL A 774 -50.18 -19.05 -35.09
CA VAL A 774 -50.73 -17.69 -34.95
C VAL A 774 -49.52 -16.73 -34.95
N GLN A 775 -49.61 -15.61 -35.67
CA GLN A 775 -48.58 -14.57 -35.69
C GLN A 775 -48.90 -13.45 -34.69
N VAL A 776 -47.88 -12.90 -34.04
CA VAL A 776 -47.88 -11.52 -33.51
C VAL A 776 -46.56 -10.86 -33.93
N ARG A 777 -46.59 -9.54 -34.14
CA ARG A 777 -45.54 -8.76 -34.83
C ARG A 777 -44.31 -8.51 -33.96
N GLU A 778 -43.13 -8.58 -34.58
CA GLU A 778 -41.93 -7.87 -34.12
C GLU A 778 -42.03 -6.38 -34.47
N ASN A 779 -41.39 -5.51 -33.67
CA ASN A 779 -41.09 -4.13 -34.04
C ASN A 779 -39.58 -3.89 -33.86
N SER A 780 -38.99 -3.10 -34.75
CA SER A 780 -37.55 -3.07 -35.01
C SER A 780 -36.78 -2.01 -34.22
N ILE A 781 -35.50 -2.31 -33.97
CA ILE A 781 -34.44 -1.35 -33.62
C ILE A 781 -33.27 -1.59 -34.59
N PRO A 782 -32.65 -0.55 -35.18
CA PRO A 782 -31.85 -0.70 -36.39
C PRO A 782 -30.42 -1.19 -36.15
N SER A 783 -29.89 -1.91 -37.15
CA SER A 783 -28.49 -2.30 -37.25
C SER A 783 -27.77 -1.50 -38.33
N ASP A 784 -26.77 -0.69 -37.97
CA ASP A 784 -25.60 -0.50 -38.85
C ASP A 784 -24.39 0.09 -38.12
N THR A 785 -23.31 -0.69 -38.00
CA THR A 785 -21.91 -0.23 -38.03
C THR A 785 -21.03 -1.44 -38.33
N ARG A 786 -20.29 -1.41 -39.45
CA ARG A 786 -19.29 -2.43 -39.79
C ARG A 786 -17.99 -2.19 -39.03
N VAL A 787 -17.42 -3.23 -38.43
CA VAL A 787 -16.01 -3.24 -37.97
C VAL A 787 -15.31 -4.47 -38.53
N SER A 788 -14.21 -4.25 -39.26
CA SER A 788 -13.45 -5.30 -39.94
C SER A 788 -12.46 -6.00 -39.01
N ILE A 789 -12.47 -7.34 -38.97
CA ILE A 789 -11.50 -8.14 -38.20
C ILE A 789 -10.30 -8.50 -39.10
N PRO A 790 -9.06 -8.10 -38.75
CA PRO A 790 -7.87 -8.52 -39.49
C PRO A 790 -7.43 -9.95 -39.10
N ALA A 791 -7.21 -10.81 -40.09
CA ALA A 791 -6.85 -12.22 -39.86
C ALA A 791 -5.39 -12.40 -39.39
N LEU A 792 -5.20 -13.05 -38.23
CA LEU A 792 -3.90 -13.40 -37.68
C LEU A 792 -3.27 -14.60 -38.40
N LYS A 793 -2.28 -14.34 -39.26
CA LYS A 793 -1.46 -15.39 -39.90
C LYS A 793 -0.44 -15.97 -38.92
N ILE A 794 -0.74 -17.14 -38.36
CA ILE A 794 0.25 -17.95 -37.62
C ILE A 794 1.30 -18.48 -38.61
N LYS A 795 2.56 -18.04 -38.47
CA LYS A 795 3.70 -18.63 -39.18
C LYS A 795 4.39 -19.67 -38.29
N ASN A 796 4.16 -20.95 -38.57
CA ASN A 796 5.03 -22.01 -38.09
C ASN A 796 6.36 -22.00 -38.86
N THR A 797 7.48 -21.94 -38.16
CA THR A 797 8.81 -22.21 -38.71
C THR A 797 9.60 -23.10 -37.75
N ALA A 798 9.35 -24.41 -37.84
CA ALA A 798 10.28 -25.40 -37.29
C ALA A 798 11.54 -25.46 -38.16
N LYS A 799 12.72 -25.60 -37.54
CA LYS A 799 13.96 -26.00 -38.22
C LYS A 799 14.41 -27.34 -37.67
N HIS A 800 14.77 -28.25 -38.57
CA HIS A 800 15.41 -29.51 -38.20
C HIS A 800 16.83 -29.28 -37.65
N SER A 801 17.20 -30.07 -36.65
CA SER A 801 18.58 -30.49 -36.41
C SER A 801 18.55 -31.97 -35.97
N VAL A 802 19.05 -32.84 -36.83
CA VAL A 802 19.20 -34.28 -36.55
C VAL A 802 20.61 -34.54 -36.03
N ILE A 803 20.76 -35.38 -35.00
CA ILE A 803 21.86 -36.35 -34.84
C ILE A 803 21.45 -37.40 -33.79
N ALA A 804 21.97 -38.62 -33.92
CA ALA A 804 21.45 -39.83 -33.30
C ALA A 804 22.01 -40.13 -31.89
N GLY A 805 21.41 -41.11 -31.20
CA GLY A 805 22.11 -41.86 -30.16
C GLY A 805 21.25 -42.63 -29.14
N ASN A 806 20.86 -43.87 -29.47
CA ASN A 806 20.59 -45.00 -28.54
C ASN A 806 19.57 -44.84 -27.36
N LYS A 807 19.04 -45.89 -26.72
CA LYS A 807 18.55 -47.26 -27.06
C LYS A 807 18.09 -47.85 -25.70
N THR A 808 17.00 -48.63 -25.63
CA THR A 808 16.57 -49.46 -24.45
C THR A 808 16.28 -48.70 -23.12
N SER A 809 15.38 -49.11 -22.22
CA SER A 809 14.33 -50.17 -22.20
C SER A 809 13.32 -49.92 -21.06
N GLU A 810 12.31 -50.80 -20.97
CA GLU A 810 11.46 -51.23 -19.83
C GLU A 810 11.97 -50.96 -18.37
N SER A 811 11.14 -51.02 -17.29
CA SER A 811 9.68 -50.91 -17.05
C SER A 811 9.42 -50.99 -15.52
N ALA A 812 8.18 -50.75 -15.04
CA ALA A 812 7.73 -50.80 -13.62
C ALA A 812 8.43 -49.81 -12.64
N VAL A 813 7.80 -49.16 -11.65
CA VAL A 813 6.68 -49.46 -10.71
C VAL A 813 7.06 -50.37 -9.54
N SER A 814 7.47 -49.76 -8.42
CA SER A 814 7.08 -50.16 -7.04
C SER A 814 7.54 -49.11 -6.01
N LYS A 815 6.96 -49.15 -4.80
CA LYS A 815 7.28 -48.26 -3.66
C LYS A 815 8.29 -48.92 -2.72
N PRO A 816 9.19 -48.18 -2.06
CA PRO A 816 9.86 -48.64 -0.85
C PRO A 816 9.06 -48.27 0.41
N THR A 817 8.99 -49.20 1.38
CA THR A 817 8.52 -48.95 2.74
C THR A 817 9.62 -49.37 3.73
N VAL A 818 9.82 -48.55 4.77
CA VAL A 818 10.39 -48.81 6.13
C VAL A 818 10.83 -50.27 6.39
N THR A 819 12.03 -50.55 6.92
CA THR A 819 12.32 -50.57 8.39
C THR A 819 13.82 -50.57 8.74
N GLN A 820 14.13 -50.28 10.02
CA GLN A 820 15.43 -50.09 10.67
C GLN A 820 16.28 -51.37 10.84
N ASN A 821 17.59 -51.18 11.02
CA ASN A 821 18.48 -51.80 12.03
C ASN A 821 19.91 -51.22 11.82
N ASN A 822 20.88 -51.14 12.73
CA ASN A 822 21.06 -51.15 14.21
C ASN A 822 22.46 -51.75 14.46
N LEU A 823 23.32 -51.07 15.24
CA LEU A 823 24.57 -51.58 15.87
C LEU A 823 25.71 -51.98 14.88
N LYS A 824 27.02 -51.84 15.18
CA LYS A 824 27.78 -51.77 16.45
C LYS A 824 29.05 -50.89 16.34
N ASP A 825 29.59 -50.47 17.49
CA ASP A 825 30.98 -50.03 17.68
C ASP A 825 31.95 -51.21 17.92
N ALA A 826 33.26 -51.01 17.63
CA ALA A 826 34.40 -51.61 18.35
C ALA A 826 35.76 -51.04 17.88
N GLU A 827 36.69 -50.76 18.80
CA GLU A 827 38.09 -50.37 18.52
C GLU A 827 39.05 -51.56 18.35
N ILE A 828 40.14 -51.44 17.58
CA ILE A 828 41.42 -52.16 17.83
C ILE A 828 42.66 -51.25 17.56
N LYS A 829 43.68 -51.40 18.42
CA LYS A 829 45.02 -50.75 18.55
C LYS A 829 46.03 -51.15 17.43
N ALA A 830 47.21 -50.52 17.20
CA ALA A 830 47.81 -49.21 17.56
C ALA A 830 48.82 -48.76 16.44
N LYS A 831 50.17 -48.62 16.52
CA LYS A 831 51.27 -48.78 17.52
C LYS A 831 52.61 -48.19 16.96
N VAL A 832 53.60 -47.83 17.81
CA VAL A 832 55.05 -47.46 17.54
C VAL A 832 55.31 -46.21 16.66
N THR A 833 56.38 -45.38 16.80
CA THR A 833 57.66 -45.40 17.59
C THR A 833 58.01 -44.01 18.17
N LYS A 834 59.04 -43.90 19.03
CA LYS A 834 59.45 -42.73 19.85
C LYS A 834 60.90 -42.28 19.58
N ILE A 835 61.38 -41.29 20.37
CA ILE A 835 62.70 -40.59 20.35
C ILE A 835 62.75 -39.50 19.25
N GLY A 836 63.27 -38.28 19.47
CA GLY A 836 63.82 -37.64 20.69
C GLY A 836 64.62 -36.36 20.33
N GLU A 837 65.17 -35.55 21.24
CA GLU A 837 65.07 -35.44 22.71
C GLU A 837 65.63 -34.02 23.13
N GLU A 838 66.01 -33.75 24.40
CA GLU A 838 66.29 -32.39 24.98
C GLU A 838 67.80 -32.01 25.11
N PRO A 839 68.19 -30.72 25.33
CA PRO A 839 68.55 -30.30 26.71
C PRO A 839 68.24 -28.83 27.11
N ASP A 840 68.16 -28.58 28.43
CA ASP A 840 67.98 -27.27 29.10
C ASP A 840 69.31 -26.55 29.46
N ALA A 841 69.28 -25.21 29.60
CA ALA A 841 70.37 -24.40 30.15
C ALA A 841 69.89 -23.01 30.64
N SER A 842 69.41 -22.92 31.89
CA SER A 842 68.92 -21.66 32.49
C SER A 842 70.02 -20.71 33.03
N LYS A 843 69.72 -19.40 33.07
CA LYS A 843 70.38 -18.41 33.95
C LYS A 843 69.38 -17.31 34.36
N LYS A 844 69.71 -16.56 35.42
CA LYS A 844 68.75 -15.99 36.40
C LYS A 844 69.23 -14.64 36.95
N ILE A 845 68.35 -13.92 37.68
CA ILE A 845 68.61 -12.68 38.50
C ILE A 845 68.61 -11.42 37.60
N GLU A 846 68.04 -10.24 37.94
CA GLU A 846 67.75 -9.60 39.25
C GLU A 846 66.41 -8.82 39.35
N HIS A 847 66.08 -8.30 40.53
CA HIS A 847 64.90 -7.46 40.83
C HIS A 847 65.07 -5.97 40.45
N LYS A 848 63.96 -5.30 40.11
CA LYS A 848 63.62 -3.98 40.69
C LYS A 848 62.16 -3.56 40.47
N GLU A 849 61.39 -3.47 41.55
CA GLU A 849 60.23 -2.58 41.67
C GLU A 849 60.64 -1.37 42.53
N VAL A 850 60.40 -0.15 42.06
CA VAL A 850 60.20 1.05 42.90
C VAL A 850 59.22 1.99 42.18
N SER A 851 58.20 2.42 42.92
CA SER A 851 57.14 3.41 42.66
C SER A 851 57.43 4.62 41.75
N VAL A 852 56.36 5.27 41.26
CA VAL A 852 56.08 6.69 41.58
C VAL A 852 54.59 7.07 41.38
N VAL A 853 53.97 7.56 42.47
CA VAL A 853 52.82 8.49 42.60
C VAL A 853 51.53 8.30 41.76
N GLU A 854 50.45 7.90 42.45
CA GLU A 854 49.16 8.62 42.40
C GLU A 854 48.97 9.33 43.76
N ASP A 855 48.58 10.62 43.75
CA ASP A 855 48.21 11.41 44.95
C ASP A 855 47.56 12.75 44.52
N SER A 856 46.59 13.36 45.20
CA SER A 856 45.25 12.85 45.59
C SER A 856 44.27 14.02 45.85
N SER A 857 42.95 13.77 45.75
CA SER A 857 41.84 14.44 46.48
C SER A 857 40.50 13.84 46.02
N GLN A 858 39.72 13.08 46.82
CA GLN A 858 38.95 13.44 48.03
C GLN A 858 37.81 14.44 47.75
N ASN A 859 36.62 14.41 48.37
CA ASN A 859 35.86 13.45 49.21
C ASN A 859 34.41 14.01 49.32
N PHE A 860 33.32 13.39 49.83
CA PHE A 860 32.92 12.10 50.44
C PHE A 860 31.36 12.06 50.31
N SER A 861 30.52 11.04 50.57
CA SER A 861 30.56 9.59 50.94
C SER A 861 29.16 9.01 50.54
N LYS A 862 28.55 7.89 50.97
CA LYS A 862 28.76 6.86 52.02
C LYS A 862 27.98 5.57 51.65
N ALA A 863 27.96 4.57 52.54
CA ALA A 863 27.22 3.29 52.47
C ALA A 863 26.91 2.82 53.93
N PRO A 864 26.60 1.55 54.31
CA PRO A 864 26.37 0.27 53.58
C PRO A 864 24.85 -0.04 53.46
N SER A 865 24.27 -1.26 53.34
CA SER A 865 24.69 -2.69 53.34
C SER A 865 23.74 -3.53 52.42
N GLU A 866 23.62 -4.87 52.35
CA GLU A 866 24.11 -6.02 53.16
C GLU A 866 24.21 -7.34 52.34
N ASP A 867 24.20 -8.50 53.03
CA ASP A 867 24.50 -9.87 52.57
C ASP A 867 23.36 -10.67 51.86
N GLY A 868 23.70 -11.81 51.22
CA GLY A 868 22.75 -12.97 51.28
C GLY A 868 22.70 -14.12 50.24
N LYS A 869 23.80 -14.89 50.02
CA LYS A 869 23.80 -16.37 49.74
C LYS A 869 22.80 -17.05 48.73
N THR A 870 23.32 -17.37 47.53
CA THR A 870 23.41 -18.73 46.89
C THR A 870 22.31 -19.83 46.93
N HIS A 871 22.03 -20.38 45.72
CA HIS A 871 21.90 -21.82 45.32
C HIS A 871 20.53 -22.56 45.13
N LYS A 872 20.30 -22.97 43.87
CA LYS A 872 19.85 -24.29 43.31
C LYS A 872 18.42 -24.87 43.56
N THR A 873 17.66 -24.94 42.45
CA THR A 873 16.86 -26.05 41.83
C THR A 873 16.86 -27.48 42.44
N PRO A 874 15.88 -28.40 42.12
CA PRO A 874 14.96 -28.43 40.95
C PRO A 874 13.48 -28.94 41.15
N LEU A 875 12.70 -28.94 40.04
CA LEU A 875 11.64 -29.89 39.58
C LEU A 875 10.68 -30.62 40.56
N HIS A 876 9.35 -30.49 40.33
CA HIS A 876 8.58 -31.38 39.44
C HIS A 876 7.16 -30.83 39.10
N GLU A 877 6.42 -31.52 38.23
CA GLU A 877 5.05 -31.17 37.82
C GLU A 877 3.97 -31.69 38.78
N SER A 878 2.76 -31.12 38.69
CA SER A 878 1.51 -31.90 38.74
C SER A 878 0.34 -31.10 38.15
N SER A 879 -0.65 -31.81 37.61
CA SER A 879 -1.88 -31.27 37.05
C SER A 879 -2.99 -31.18 38.10
N GLY A 880 -3.91 -30.22 37.96
CA GLY A 880 -5.02 -30.04 38.90
C GLY A 880 -6.06 -29.03 38.42
N SER A 881 -7.07 -29.50 37.69
CA SER A 881 -8.18 -28.66 37.20
C SER A 881 -9.35 -28.62 38.18
N THR A 882 -9.77 -27.42 38.61
CA THR A 882 -11.18 -27.09 38.93
C THR A 882 -11.34 -25.58 39.18
N SER A 883 -12.30 -24.95 38.51
CA SER A 883 -12.80 -23.62 38.89
C SER A 883 -14.29 -23.48 38.52
N THR A 884 -15.16 -23.84 39.45
CA THR A 884 -16.60 -23.57 39.35
C THR A 884 -16.93 -22.11 39.67
N MET A 885 -18.11 -21.67 39.20
CA MET A 885 -18.83 -20.51 39.75
C MET A 885 -19.11 -20.71 41.26
N ASP A 886 -19.50 -19.71 42.07
CA ASP A 886 -20.47 -18.64 41.80
C ASP A 886 -20.29 -17.40 42.70
N ARG A 887 -21.24 -16.45 42.60
CA ARG A 887 -21.30 -15.14 43.28
C ARG A 887 -21.40 -15.22 44.81
N SER A 888 -21.03 -14.12 45.49
CA SER A 888 -21.94 -13.43 46.45
C SER A 888 -21.45 -12.05 46.97
N LEU A 889 -22.39 -11.09 46.95
CA LEU A 889 -22.72 -10.12 48.02
C LEU A 889 -21.69 -9.09 48.59
N ASP A 890 -21.95 -7.81 48.29
CA ASP A 890 -21.96 -6.67 49.24
C ASP A 890 -22.88 -6.95 50.47
N PRO A 891 -22.80 -6.26 51.65
CA PRO A 891 -22.52 -4.82 51.78
C PRO A 891 -21.80 -4.31 53.07
N ASN A 892 -21.70 -2.97 53.21
CA ASN A 892 -21.37 -2.16 54.40
C ASN A 892 -19.90 -2.24 54.91
N GLY A 893 -19.32 -1.20 55.53
CA GLY A 893 -19.75 0.18 55.81
C GLY A 893 -18.79 0.84 56.83
N GLY A 894 -18.70 2.17 56.90
CA GLY A 894 -17.82 2.85 57.87
C GLY A 894 -17.77 4.38 57.73
N ASP A 895 -17.72 5.09 58.87
CA ASP A 895 -18.02 6.52 58.99
C ASP A 895 -16.81 7.42 59.33
N SER A 896 -17.02 8.73 59.18
CA SER A 896 -16.21 9.85 59.73
C SER A 896 -14.84 10.12 59.06
N ASN A 897 -14.24 11.32 59.15
CA ASN A 897 -14.54 12.44 60.07
C ASN A 897 -14.31 13.85 59.45
N ARG A 898 -14.83 14.91 60.09
CA ARG A 898 -14.67 16.32 59.67
C ARG A 898 -13.54 17.02 60.43
N HIS A 899 -12.88 18.02 59.82
CA HIS A 899 -12.52 19.27 60.50
C HIS A 899 -12.36 20.44 59.50
N ARG A 900 -12.40 21.70 59.98
CA ARG A 900 -12.58 22.92 59.17
C ARG A 900 -12.14 24.22 59.90
N SER A 901 -11.15 24.94 59.35
CA SER A 901 -10.75 26.34 59.68
C SER A 901 -9.68 26.79 58.65
N THR A 902 -9.69 27.94 57.96
CA THR A 902 -9.69 29.39 58.35
C THR A 902 -8.45 29.81 59.17
N GLY A 903 -7.69 30.86 58.83
CA GLY A 903 -7.74 31.80 57.69
C GLY A 903 -6.78 33.02 57.90
N GLY A 904 -6.69 33.93 56.91
CA GLY A 904 -5.84 35.16 56.95
C GLY A 904 -4.35 34.92 56.57
N GLY A 905 -3.54 35.94 56.22
CA GLY A 905 -3.80 37.37 55.99
C GLY A 905 -2.48 38.15 55.73
N GLU A 906 -2.58 39.39 55.22
CA GLU A 906 -1.48 40.40 55.11
C GLU A 906 -0.28 40.09 54.17
N THR A 907 0.58 41.04 53.75
CA THR A 907 0.39 42.31 52.98
C THR A 907 1.75 42.75 52.40
N ASN A 908 1.79 43.40 51.22
CA ASN A 908 2.58 44.65 50.96
C ASN A 908 2.56 45.09 49.48
N ASP A 909 2.15 46.34 49.24
CA ASP A 909 2.29 47.09 47.97
C ASP A 909 3.55 47.96 47.97
N ILE A 910 4.18 48.19 46.80
CA ILE A 910 4.91 49.45 46.51
C ILE A 910 4.69 49.89 45.03
N SER A 911 3.94 50.99 44.87
CA SER A 911 4.00 52.06 43.83
C SER A 911 3.99 51.70 42.31
N ARG A 912 3.03 52.18 41.49
CA ARG A 912 2.93 53.53 40.83
C ARG A 912 4.10 53.83 39.84
N ASN A 913 3.95 54.56 38.72
CA ASN A 913 2.80 55.30 38.16
C ASN A 913 3.04 55.59 36.66
N SER A 914 2.00 55.73 35.84
CA SER A 914 1.79 56.88 34.91
C SER A 914 0.59 56.68 33.98
N THR A 915 -0.01 57.77 33.52
CA THR A 915 -1.16 57.77 32.60
C THR A 915 -1.07 58.99 31.69
N VAL A 916 -1.17 58.81 30.37
CA VAL A 916 -1.27 59.90 29.38
C VAL A 916 -2.36 59.55 28.36
N ARG A 917 -3.12 60.57 27.93
CA ARG A 917 -4.25 60.45 26.99
C ARG A 917 -3.76 60.48 25.53
N GLY A 918 -4.50 59.83 24.63
CA GLY A 918 -4.29 59.96 23.18
C GLY A 918 -5.42 59.30 22.36
N THR A 919 -6.29 60.14 21.78
CA THR A 919 -7.35 59.82 20.79
C THR A 919 -6.81 59.06 19.57
N GLY A 920 -7.58 58.23 18.85
CA GLY A 920 -9.00 57.85 19.00
C GLY A 920 -9.57 57.30 17.68
N GLY A 921 -10.75 56.66 17.71
CA GLY A 921 -11.41 56.05 16.53
C GLY A 921 -10.82 54.69 16.09
N GLU A 922 -11.57 53.76 15.51
CA GLU A 922 -13.03 53.64 15.33
C GLU A 922 -13.50 52.22 15.67
N ARG A 923 -14.82 51.99 15.66
CA ARG A 923 -15.48 50.81 16.20
C ARG A 923 -16.34 50.15 15.12
N MET A 924 -16.25 48.83 15.00
CA MET A 924 -17.27 48.02 14.33
C MET A 924 -17.44 46.70 15.10
N ASP A 925 -18.66 46.42 15.50
CA ASP A 925 -18.98 45.38 16.48
C ASP A 925 -19.15 43.99 15.84
N ILE A 926 -18.88 42.93 16.61
CA ILE A 926 -19.32 41.56 16.30
C ILE A 926 -20.26 41.13 17.44
N GLU A 927 -21.55 40.96 17.14
CA GLU A 927 -22.53 40.52 18.13
C GLU A 927 -22.25 39.08 18.59
N SER A 928 -22.23 38.89 19.90
CA SER A 928 -22.40 37.57 20.52
C SER A 928 -23.88 37.30 20.75
N LYS A 929 -24.38 36.15 20.27
CA LYS A 929 -25.71 35.64 20.64
C LYS A 929 -25.60 34.24 21.25
N GLN A 930 -25.73 34.20 22.58
CA GLN A 930 -26.16 33.02 23.31
C GLN A 930 -27.63 32.74 22.95
N ASN A 931 -28.09 31.48 22.94
CA ASN A 931 -29.09 31.09 23.94
C ASN A 931 -29.36 29.58 24.10
N THR A 932 -29.83 29.26 25.31
CA THR A 932 -30.69 28.13 25.75
C THR A 932 -30.47 26.71 25.23
N VAL A 933 -30.14 25.84 26.18
CA VAL A 933 -30.55 24.42 26.24
C VAL A 933 -32.09 24.31 26.26
N ALA A 934 -32.64 23.27 25.60
CA ALA A 934 -33.96 22.73 25.91
C ALA A 934 -33.93 21.20 25.84
N THR A 935 -34.43 20.53 26.88
CA THR A 935 -34.63 19.08 26.96
C THR A 935 -35.99 18.68 26.39
N ASN A 936 -36.13 17.46 25.87
CA ASN A 936 -37.38 16.72 25.91
C ASN A 936 -37.14 15.22 25.70
N ASP A 937 -37.46 14.42 26.72
CA ASP A 937 -37.83 13.01 26.53
C ASP A 937 -39.27 12.94 26.01
N HIS A 938 -39.62 11.98 25.15
CA HIS A 938 -40.46 10.84 25.55
C HIS A 938 -40.98 9.94 24.40
N VAL A 939 -41.25 8.68 24.79
CA VAL A 939 -42.30 7.76 24.29
C VAL A 939 -42.30 7.37 22.80
N SER A 940 -41.99 6.09 22.59
CA SER A 940 -42.41 5.29 21.44
C SER A 940 -43.86 4.81 21.61
N GLN A 941 -44.68 4.84 20.55
CA GLN A 941 -45.85 3.95 20.43
C GLN A 941 -46.31 3.69 18.98
N ASN A 942 -46.38 2.39 18.66
CA ASN A 942 -47.18 1.63 17.67
C ASN A 942 -48.04 2.31 16.58
N GLY A 943 -48.04 1.67 15.40
CA GLY A 943 -49.12 1.71 14.39
C GLY A 943 -48.80 2.52 13.12
N SER A 944 -49.26 2.13 11.93
CA SER A 944 -49.92 0.88 11.49
C SER A 944 -49.74 0.67 9.98
N GLU A 945 -50.19 -0.47 9.45
CA GLU A 945 -50.27 -0.77 8.00
C GLU A 945 -51.06 0.29 7.22
N TYR A 946 -50.69 0.51 5.95
CA TYR A 946 -51.62 0.58 4.82
C TYR A 946 -50.84 0.38 3.50
N ASP A 947 -51.23 -0.63 2.72
CA ASP A 947 -50.95 -0.68 1.27
C ASP A 947 -51.94 0.21 0.53
N LEU A 948 -51.52 0.80 -0.61
CA LEU A 948 -52.25 0.72 -1.88
C LEU A 948 -51.49 1.35 -3.08
N GLU A 949 -51.95 1.03 -4.28
CA GLU A 949 -51.38 1.36 -5.59
C GLU A 949 -51.75 2.77 -6.07
N GLY A 950 -51.02 3.38 -7.03
CA GLY A 950 -51.39 4.74 -7.46
C GLY A 950 -50.63 5.49 -8.58
N ASN A 951 -50.34 4.85 -9.72
CA ASN A 951 -50.32 5.46 -11.08
C ASN A 951 -49.65 6.84 -11.43
N LYS A 952 -48.95 6.80 -12.57
CA LYS A 952 -48.86 7.80 -13.67
C LYS A 952 -47.98 9.07 -13.60
N GLU A 953 -47.07 9.10 -14.57
CA GLU A 953 -46.98 10.09 -15.66
C GLU A 953 -47.50 11.52 -15.42
N GLY A 954 -46.60 12.49 -15.51
CA GLY A 954 -46.90 13.91 -15.69
C GLY A 954 -45.62 14.72 -15.78
N GLY A 955 -45.34 15.30 -16.94
CA GLY A 955 -44.24 16.23 -17.13
C GLY A 955 -44.72 17.49 -17.82
N THR A 956 -44.16 18.64 -17.45
CA THR A 956 -44.16 19.87 -18.25
C THR A 956 -43.09 20.84 -17.76
N ASP A 957 -42.41 21.42 -18.74
CA ASP A 957 -42.01 22.82 -18.90
C ASP A 957 -41.21 23.58 -17.82
N SER A 958 -40.18 24.23 -18.36
CA SER A 958 -39.41 25.32 -17.79
C SER A 958 -40.25 26.56 -17.47
N VAL A 959 -39.93 27.23 -16.36
CA VAL A 959 -40.15 28.68 -16.22
C VAL A 959 -38.84 29.33 -15.78
N SER A 960 -38.36 30.26 -16.59
CA SER A 960 -37.31 31.23 -16.24
C SER A 960 -37.92 32.40 -15.47
N THR A 961 -37.24 32.88 -14.42
CA THR A 961 -37.50 34.21 -13.85
C THR A 961 -36.25 35.07 -13.99
N ASP A 962 -36.41 36.24 -14.62
CA ASP A 962 -35.35 37.19 -14.91
C ASP A 962 -35.71 38.58 -14.33
N SER A 963 -34.72 39.22 -13.70
CA SER A 963 -34.71 40.55 -13.08
C SER A 963 -33.40 40.65 -12.28
N GLY A 964 -32.50 41.63 -12.44
CA GLY A 964 -32.70 43.00 -12.92
C GLY A 964 -32.98 43.93 -11.73
N SER A 965 -32.34 45.09 -11.56
CA SER A 965 -31.31 45.76 -12.40
C SER A 965 -30.66 46.91 -11.59
N GLN A 966 -29.94 47.83 -12.27
CA GLN A 966 -29.50 49.17 -11.81
C GLN A 966 -28.32 49.30 -10.81
N GLU A 967 -27.46 50.34 -10.87
CA GLU A 967 -27.00 51.17 -12.02
C GLU A 967 -25.75 52.03 -11.66
N HIS A 968 -25.34 52.92 -12.59
CA HIS A 968 -24.18 53.84 -12.63
C HIS A 968 -22.85 53.21 -13.09
N SER A 969 -22.22 53.59 -14.22
CA SER A 969 -22.03 54.91 -14.89
C SER A 969 -21.08 55.84 -14.12
N THR A 970 -20.10 56.54 -14.70
CA THR A 970 -19.72 56.86 -16.11
C THR A 970 -18.17 57.03 -16.13
N ALA A 971 -17.37 57.38 -17.14
CA ALA A 971 -17.43 57.94 -18.53
C ALA A 971 -16.03 57.75 -19.17
N ASP A 972 -15.70 57.96 -20.46
CA ASP A 972 -16.39 57.97 -21.78
C ASP A 972 -15.27 57.95 -22.88
N GLU A 973 -15.65 58.06 -24.17
CA GLU A 973 -14.79 58.37 -25.35
C GLU A 973 -13.79 57.29 -25.86
N ASP A 974 -13.74 56.93 -27.16
CA ASP A 974 -14.71 57.22 -28.24
C ASP A 974 -14.69 56.18 -29.39
N SER A 975 -15.55 56.41 -30.40
CA SER A 975 -15.97 55.60 -31.56
C SER A 975 -14.85 55.18 -32.56
N ASP A 976 -15.02 54.32 -33.57
CA ASP A 976 -16.14 54.16 -34.53
C ASP A 976 -16.55 52.71 -34.86
N GLN A 977 -17.78 52.56 -35.38
CA GLN A 977 -18.32 51.32 -35.96
C GLN A 977 -18.03 51.19 -37.45
N ILE A 978 -17.77 49.97 -37.92
CA ILE A 978 -18.19 49.52 -39.26
C ILE A 978 -18.80 48.11 -39.13
N GLN A 979 -20.03 47.94 -39.64
CA GLN A 979 -20.62 46.63 -39.91
C GLN A 979 -20.18 46.16 -41.30
N SER A 980 -19.82 44.87 -41.44
CA SER A 980 -19.76 44.21 -42.74
C SER A 980 -20.21 42.75 -42.63
N ASN A 981 -20.99 42.30 -43.61
CA ASN A 981 -21.54 40.94 -43.67
C ASN A 981 -20.49 39.88 -43.99
N GLY A 982 -20.84 38.62 -43.76
CA GLY A 982 -20.81 37.55 -44.78
C GLY A 982 -19.50 37.17 -45.50
N ASP A 983 -19.29 35.86 -45.57
CA ASP A 983 -18.48 35.12 -46.56
C ASP A 983 -16.94 35.19 -46.52
N SER A 984 -16.39 34.05 -46.08
CA SER A 984 -15.18 33.42 -46.65
C SER A 984 -13.84 34.17 -46.61
N HIS A 985 -13.17 34.14 -45.45
CA HIS A 985 -11.71 34.21 -45.43
C HIS A 985 -11.07 32.82 -45.37
N VAL A 986 -10.49 32.40 -46.49
CA VAL A 986 -9.60 31.24 -46.58
C VAL A 986 -8.36 31.52 -45.73
N SER A 987 -8.16 30.73 -44.66
CA SER A 987 -6.92 30.80 -43.87
C SER A 987 -5.72 30.42 -44.76
N PRO A 988 -4.63 31.22 -44.79
CA PRO A 988 -3.45 30.88 -45.57
C PRO A 988 -2.86 29.57 -45.04
N ASN A 989 -2.73 28.58 -45.92
CA ASN A 989 -2.28 27.25 -45.54
C ASN A 989 -0.89 27.33 -44.87
N ILE A 990 -0.76 26.79 -43.66
CA ILE A 990 0.48 26.78 -42.87
C ILE A 990 1.67 26.22 -43.70
N SER A 991 1.39 25.29 -44.62
CA SER A 991 2.37 24.77 -45.59
C SER A 991 3.09 25.87 -46.38
N ASP A 992 2.38 26.91 -46.82
CA ASP A 992 2.93 27.98 -47.65
C ASP A 992 3.73 29.02 -46.84
N TRP A 993 3.40 29.20 -45.56
CA TRP A 993 4.26 29.95 -44.64
C TRP A 993 5.60 29.23 -44.43
N PHE A 994 5.57 27.91 -44.20
CA PHE A 994 6.80 27.11 -44.04
C PHE A 994 7.67 27.14 -45.30
N LYS A 995 7.09 26.99 -46.50
CA LYS A 995 7.83 27.09 -47.78
C LYS A 995 8.58 28.41 -47.97
N LYS A 996 8.09 29.51 -47.38
CA LYS A 996 8.58 30.87 -47.61
C LYS A 996 9.55 31.39 -46.55
N HIS A 997 9.50 30.87 -45.31
CA HIS A 997 10.25 31.45 -44.18
C HIS A 997 11.00 30.47 -43.28
N ALA A 998 10.78 29.15 -43.39
CA ALA A 998 11.19 28.23 -42.31
C ALA A 998 12.67 27.88 -42.23
N ILE A 999 13.43 27.96 -43.33
CA ILE A 999 14.81 27.45 -43.39
C ILE A 999 15.73 28.44 -44.14
N THR A 1000 16.81 28.86 -43.49
CA THR A 1000 17.92 29.59 -44.13
C THR A 1000 19.24 28.89 -43.81
N ILE A 1001 20.08 28.68 -44.82
CA ILE A 1001 21.43 28.11 -44.66
C ILE A 1001 22.44 29.24 -44.80
N GLY A 1002 23.17 29.55 -43.73
CA GLY A 1002 24.25 30.53 -43.73
C GLY A 1002 25.49 30.02 -44.46
N SER A 1003 26.32 30.95 -44.95
CA SER A 1003 27.55 30.64 -45.72
C SER A 1003 28.59 29.80 -44.96
N ALA A 1004 28.49 29.71 -43.62
CA ALA A 1004 29.31 28.84 -42.78
C ALA A 1004 28.71 27.44 -42.52
N GLY A 1005 27.61 27.08 -43.22
CA GLY A 1005 26.90 25.81 -43.00
C GLY A 1005 25.96 25.82 -41.79
N THR A 1006 25.75 26.96 -41.15
CA THR A 1006 24.82 27.14 -40.04
C THR A 1006 23.37 27.07 -40.53
N LEU A 1007 22.56 26.19 -39.94
CA LEU A 1007 21.13 26.07 -40.21
C LEU A 1007 20.34 26.95 -39.23
N ALA A 1008 19.57 27.90 -39.75
CA ALA A 1008 18.59 28.65 -38.97
C ALA A 1008 17.17 28.17 -39.32
N VAL A 1009 16.36 27.90 -38.29
CA VAL A 1009 14.95 27.51 -38.42
C VAL A 1009 14.11 28.45 -37.56
N VAL A 1010 13.15 29.14 -38.20
CA VAL A 1010 12.24 30.07 -37.51
C VAL A 1010 10.90 29.39 -37.30
N VAL A 1011 10.46 29.29 -36.04
CA VAL A 1011 9.22 28.60 -35.65
C VAL A 1011 8.29 29.59 -34.91
N PRO A 1012 6.99 29.67 -35.26
CA PRO A 1012 6.03 30.47 -34.50
C PRO A 1012 5.86 29.97 -33.06
N THR A 1013 5.69 30.90 -32.12
CA THR A 1013 5.42 30.56 -30.72
C THR A 1013 4.14 29.74 -30.58
N GLY A 1014 4.23 28.59 -29.91
CA GLY A 1014 3.10 27.69 -29.66
C GLY A 1014 3.10 26.41 -30.52
N ILE A 1015 4.01 26.26 -31.49
CA ILE A 1015 4.08 25.08 -32.37
C ILE A 1015 5.30 24.20 -32.06
N THR A 1016 5.07 22.99 -31.54
CA THR A 1016 6.11 21.95 -31.44
C THR A 1016 6.45 21.42 -32.82
N THR A 1017 7.71 21.56 -33.25
CA THR A 1017 8.18 21.16 -34.59
C THR A 1017 9.36 20.19 -34.48
N TYR A 1018 9.41 19.18 -35.35
CA TYR A 1018 10.49 18.19 -35.41
C TYR A 1018 11.28 18.34 -36.71
N CYS A 1019 12.62 18.28 -36.62
CA CYS A 1019 13.55 18.45 -37.74
C CYS A 1019 14.39 17.17 -37.91
N CYS A 1020 14.59 16.65 -39.13
CA CYS A 1020 15.09 15.28 -39.34
C CYS A 1020 16.29 15.21 -40.29
N ILE A 1021 17.43 15.74 -39.84
CA ILE A 1021 18.63 15.83 -40.67
C ILE A 1021 19.16 14.42 -41.02
N LYS A 1022 19.12 14.06 -42.32
CA LYS A 1022 19.63 12.81 -42.86
C LYS A 1022 20.51 13.07 -44.09
N ASN A 1023 21.71 12.50 -44.11
CA ASN A 1023 22.69 12.63 -45.20
C ASN A 1023 22.98 14.10 -45.60
N ARG A 1024 23.08 15.01 -44.61
CA ARG A 1024 23.24 16.47 -44.79
C ARG A 1024 22.09 17.18 -45.54
N LYS A 1025 20.92 16.54 -45.66
CA LYS A 1025 19.64 17.21 -45.96
C LYS A 1025 18.82 17.30 -44.68
N VAL A 1026 17.97 18.33 -44.58
CA VAL A 1026 17.19 18.73 -43.40
C VAL A 1026 15.79 18.13 -43.42
#